data_AF-A0A3P1XVU5-F1
#
_entry.id   AF-A0A3P1XVU5-F1
#
_cell.length_a   1.000
_cell.length_b   1.000
_cell.length_c   1.000
_cell.angle_alpha   90.00
_cell.angle_beta   90.00
_cell.angle_gamma   90.00
#
_symmetry.space_group_name_H-M   'P 1'
#
loop_
_entity.id
_entity.type
_entity.pdbx_description
1 polymer ?
#
loop_
_entity_poly.entity_id
_entity_poly.type
_entity_poly.pdbx_seq_one_letter_code
_entity_poly.pdbx_strand_id
1 'polypeptide(L)'
;MNGQYAIKGYLLQSLVALLDSFETDWETVCVEPNDESEKVDILWTYKGGKKKVVQVKSSKNVISFSVAKKWADELSVKSPNADEYELTLVGYVDPKLRKLPNSTIDKVVVVNKELSIEDFEAVIIQKINSFFDKKGKNVISPKLGQMFVRALNAQILQESVIGKTIEHSEFENNLLESLRGIERYLERCSYSLLLPDTPPSNRDVNSVIMEHILKLIGWNSLNIDETVTYYDEKLGKEKQFKIDFWGDYECPLKDNLKDVIYINASVEAQYLPDYTTVIKNNLFCVNGIRKQLIEEKKINIDNSIEYCIQFLLSLKELEQNQAIARLNDAYKKNKMDKNIIYYAIDNKKADFLISSIITARKYRKDLAVKFLYPITDDNSQINKIGKRNTYMPPQYLNSSILPIIKEDRDKISVLLFCSDPYSKDRLRKVIWLLIRLTSGLANEYKIYFTDYDNSQYGNEVNETIRSYNNNDLIGKIFIENLNLCNSCELQTVPTNIISLKDEFFDETINNTKKLRIEPHLIDYLPYGDSLKPFLDSDAVKTEDLKVFLQNKGIYFKTANKTKIIQLMTSMLFSSLDIESLVDFVNIDNKTKESSSAQYNLVNENKQMDQLFANKTIDQDKLQDKLNADIVSLEQTKPKKDTDIYAIKIHLEQKNPNKQALVSIARSTATVNVKKDANKIEFIKEYNSRAARVVAERVVKQLSEQLIRSNEIEDKCIEVRFSEFSNKERTNFLLSFTNIDSSDIFKSFNAKSFKYMFDESANLPDEYADKKGKECTTLLKGNNLDSIKELQNDTLKEIILSEELAISYRYNIRGVSGSYFTIMNFSGALANKPLCDGVFTIKAVVYIDNKSKDKVSSRNSLEAELKKEFNRLKKEKLKKFNKI
;
A
#
# COMPACT_ATOMS: atom_id res chain seq x y z
N MET A 1 42.43 -4.99 20.87
CA MET A 1 41.08 -4.87 21.48
C MET A 1 40.06 -5.47 20.52
N ASN A 2 39.05 -6.21 21.00
CA ASN A 2 37.97 -6.74 20.17
C ASN A 2 37.00 -5.62 19.73
N GLY A 3 36.49 -5.71 18.50
CA GLY A 3 35.93 -4.61 17.70
C GLY A 3 35.02 -3.57 18.38
N GLN A 4 34.07 -3.97 19.23
CA GLN A 4 33.13 -3.04 19.87
C GLN A 4 33.81 -2.04 20.83
N TYR A 5 34.89 -2.47 21.50
CA TYR A 5 35.63 -1.61 22.44
C TYR A 5 36.49 -0.57 21.71
N ALA A 6 36.99 -0.91 20.51
CA ALA A 6 37.74 0.02 19.67
C ALA A 6 36.83 1.13 19.12
N ILE A 7 35.65 0.77 18.60
CA ILE A 7 34.65 1.73 18.11
C ILE A 7 34.23 2.71 19.22
N LYS A 8 34.05 2.22 20.46
CA LYS A 8 33.73 3.08 21.60
C LYS A 8 34.88 4.03 21.96
N GLY A 9 36.14 3.63 21.75
CA GLY A 9 37.31 4.47 21.91
C GLY A 9 37.30 5.67 20.96
N TYR A 10 37.13 5.41 19.66
CA TYR A 10 37.05 6.46 18.64
C TYR A 10 35.87 7.42 18.84
N LEU A 11 34.72 6.89 19.29
CA LEU A 11 33.57 7.71 19.63
C LEU A 11 33.86 8.68 20.79
N LEU A 12 34.60 8.25 21.81
CA LEU A 12 34.93 9.10 22.96
C LEU A 12 36.03 10.12 22.63
N GLN A 13 36.99 9.76 21.78
CA GLN A 13 38.01 10.70 21.29
C GLN A 13 37.37 11.87 20.53
N SER A 14 36.46 11.56 19.60
CA SER A 14 35.72 12.58 18.85
C SER A 14 34.85 13.47 19.77
N LEU A 15 34.18 12.91 20.78
CA LEU A 15 33.39 13.69 21.73
C LEU A 15 34.25 14.60 22.61
N VAL A 16 35.42 14.12 23.04
CA VAL A 16 36.39 14.94 23.80
C VAL A 16 36.90 16.08 22.93
N ALA A 17 37.30 15.80 21.69
CA ALA A 17 37.74 16.82 20.74
C ALA A 17 36.66 17.87 20.51
N LEU A 18 35.42 17.45 20.22
CA LEU A 18 34.28 18.35 19.99
C LEU A 18 33.99 19.24 21.20
N LEU A 19 34.02 18.68 22.42
CA LEU A 19 33.77 19.44 23.65
C LEU A 19 34.83 20.53 23.85
N ASP A 20 36.09 20.17 23.64
CA ASP A 20 37.22 21.07 23.89
C ASP A 20 37.39 22.09 22.73
N SER A 21 36.85 21.83 21.53
CA SER A 21 36.81 22.79 20.41
C SER A 21 36.03 24.08 20.69
N PHE A 22 35.21 24.12 21.75
CA PHE A 22 34.50 25.34 22.18
C PHE A 22 35.37 26.31 23.00
N GLU A 23 36.60 25.93 23.34
CA GLU A 23 37.61 26.83 23.89
C GLU A 23 38.22 27.70 22.77
N THR A 24 38.74 28.89 23.09
CA THR A 24 39.01 29.94 22.09
C THR A 24 40.48 30.17 21.75
N ASP A 25 41.39 29.37 22.27
CA ASP A 25 42.83 29.60 22.25
C ASP A 25 43.60 28.82 21.17
N TRP A 26 42.96 27.84 20.53
CA TRP A 26 43.56 26.99 19.50
C TRP A 26 43.42 27.56 18.08
N GLU A 27 44.34 27.18 17.18
CA GLU A 27 44.33 27.51 15.74
C GLU A 27 43.87 26.32 14.90
N THR A 28 44.42 25.13 15.17
CA THR A 28 44.02 23.89 14.48
C THR A 28 43.86 22.71 15.43
N VAL A 29 42.99 21.77 15.05
CA VAL A 29 42.79 20.49 15.72
C VAL A 29 42.82 19.35 14.69
N CYS A 30 43.44 18.23 15.05
CA CYS A 30 43.43 17.00 14.26
C CYS A 30 43.18 15.81 15.20
N VAL A 31 42.15 15.01 14.91
CA VAL A 31 41.84 13.77 15.63
C VAL A 31 42.44 12.61 14.84
N GLU A 32 43.17 11.73 15.51
CA GLU A 32 43.97 10.65 14.89
C GLU A 32 44.93 11.18 13.81
N PRO A 33 45.90 12.04 14.17
CA PRO A 33 46.88 12.61 13.23
C PRO A 33 47.78 11.54 12.58
N ASN A 34 47.91 11.58 11.25
CA ASN A 34 48.71 10.62 10.49
C ASN A 34 50.23 10.73 10.74
N ASP A 35 50.70 11.93 11.08
CA ASP A 35 52.14 12.26 11.16
C ASP A 35 52.70 12.23 12.60
N GLU A 36 51.92 11.75 13.57
CA GLU A 36 52.32 11.66 14.98
C GLU A 36 52.33 10.19 15.46
N SER A 37 52.76 9.95 16.70
CA SER A 37 52.71 8.61 17.28
C SER A 37 51.27 8.10 17.37
N GLU A 38 51.04 6.78 17.19
CA GLU A 38 49.77 6.07 17.50
C GLU A 38 49.27 6.25 18.96
N LYS A 39 50.01 6.97 19.80
CA LYS A 39 49.60 7.34 21.16
C LYS A 39 48.92 8.70 21.23
N VAL A 40 49.01 9.51 20.18
CA VAL A 40 48.35 10.80 20.05
C VAL A 40 46.99 10.57 19.43
N ASP A 41 45.95 10.78 20.23
CA ASP A 41 44.57 10.62 19.76
C ASP A 41 44.03 11.96 19.24
N ILE A 42 44.49 13.09 19.81
CA ILE A 42 44.13 14.45 19.38
C ILE A 42 45.38 15.34 19.42
N LEU A 43 45.61 16.12 18.37
CA LEU A 43 46.66 17.13 18.27
C LEU A 43 46.02 18.52 18.16
N TRP A 44 46.40 19.42 19.06
CA TRP A 44 46.04 20.84 19.00
C TRP A 44 47.27 21.68 18.66
N THR A 45 47.11 22.64 17.77
CA THR A 45 48.11 23.70 17.51
C THR A 45 47.56 25.03 17.96
N TYR A 46 48.33 25.77 18.74
CA TYR A 46 47.98 27.10 19.26
C TYR A 46 48.83 28.18 18.58
N LYS A 47 48.44 29.44 18.80
CA LYS A 47 49.17 30.62 18.32
C LYS A 47 50.66 30.53 18.63
N GLY A 48 51.49 30.76 17.61
CA GLY A 48 52.95 30.67 17.71
C GLY A 48 53.52 29.27 17.48
N GLY A 49 52.71 28.32 17.00
CA GLY A 49 53.17 26.97 16.61
C GLY A 49 53.30 25.99 17.76
N LYS A 50 52.79 26.34 18.95
CA LYS A 50 52.82 25.50 20.14
C LYS A 50 51.89 24.29 19.95
N LYS A 51 52.38 23.09 20.27
CA LYS A 51 51.65 21.82 20.08
C LYS A 51 51.26 21.18 21.41
N LYS A 52 49.99 20.81 21.54
CA LYS A 52 49.49 19.96 22.63
C LYS A 52 49.02 18.62 22.08
N VAL A 53 49.57 17.54 22.61
CA VAL A 53 49.14 16.18 22.28
C VAL A 53 48.28 15.61 23.40
N VAL A 54 47.15 15.01 23.02
CA VAL A 54 46.18 14.44 23.95
C VAL A 54 46.01 12.96 23.65
N GLN A 55 46.02 12.16 24.71
CA GLN A 55 45.61 10.76 24.66
C GLN A 55 44.34 10.56 25.46
N VAL A 56 43.35 9.88 24.87
CA VAL A 56 42.07 9.57 25.51
C VAL A 56 42.03 8.08 25.85
N LYS A 57 41.71 7.77 27.10
CA LYS A 57 41.55 6.39 27.56
C LYS A 57 40.25 6.24 28.33
N SER A 58 39.48 5.22 27.97
CA SER A 58 38.22 4.91 28.62
C SER A 58 38.20 3.49 29.18
N SER A 59 37.49 3.31 30.29
CA SER A 59 37.35 2.00 30.92
C SER A 59 36.03 1.90 31.68
N LYS A 60 35.43 0.70 31.65
CA LYS A 60 34.31 0.36 32.56
C LYS A 60 34.81 0.05 33.99
N ASN A 61 36.05 -0.42 34.11
CA ASN A 61 36.71 -0.71 35.39
C ASN A 61 37.48 0.51 35.89
N VAL A 62 37.76 0.56 37.19
CA VAL A 62 38.56 1.62 37.80
C VAL A 62 39.95 1.70 37.15
N ILE A 63 40.32 2.88 36.67
CA ILE A 63 41.65 3.15 36.11
C ILE A 63 42.61 3.42 37.26
N SER A 64 43.64 2.57 37.41
CA SER A 64 44.64 2.70 38.48
C SER A 64 45.71 3.72 38.15
N PHE A 65 46.35 4.28 39.20
CA PHE A 65 47.50 5.18 39.04
C PHE A 65 48.64 4.55 38.23
N SER A 66 48.93 3.27 38.45
CA SER A 66 50.01 2.55 37.73
C SER A 66 49.79 2.48 36.23
N VAL A 67 48.54 2.27 35.79
CA VAL A 67 48.18 2.19 34.37
C VAL A 67 48.17 3.57 33.74
N ALA A 68 47.59 4.57 34.42
CA ALA A 68 47.62 5.95 33.96
C ALA A 68 49.04 6.49 33.83
N LYS A 69 49.93 6.18 34.79
CA LYS A 69 51.34 6.54 34.72
C LYS A 69 52.03 5.94 33.49
N LYS A 70 51.79 4.66 33.20
CA LYS A 70 52.33 4.02 32.00
C LYS A 70 51.89 4.74 30.71
N TRP A 71 50.62 5.13 30.60
CA TRP A 71 50.11 5.87 29.43
C TRP A 71 50.71 7.27 29.33
N ALA A 72 50.83 7.98 30.45
CA ALA A 72 51.49 9.28 30.50
C ALA A 72 52.96 9.19 30.05
N ASP A 73 53.71 8.21 30.56
CA ASP A 73 55.09 7.96 30.17
C ASP A 73 55.19 7.66 28.67
N GLU A 74 54.34 6.76 28.14
CA GLU A 74 54.30 6.41 26.71
C GLU A 74 54.01 7.60 25.81
N LEU A 75 53.02 8.44 26.15
CA LEU A 75 52.66 9.64 25.39
C LEU A 75 53.83 10.63 25.35
N SER A 76 54.45 10.86 26.51
CA SER A 76 55.47 11.88 26.71
C SER A 76 56.83 11.53 26.07
N VAL A 77 57.13 10.23 25.94
CA VAL A 77 58.34 9.69 25.32
C VAL A 77 58.19 9.56 23.80
N LYS A 78 57.00 9.16 23.32
CA LYS A 78 56.78 8.91 21.88
C LYS A 78 56.40 10.16 21.08
N SER A 79 56.09 11.27 21.74
CA SER A 79 55.79 12.55 21.11
C SER A 79 56.73 13.65 21.61
N PRO A 80 58.06 13.56 21.38
CA PRO A 80 59.03 14.49 21.96
C PRO A 80 58.91 15.93 21.46
N ASN A 81 58.22 16.15 20.33
CA ASN A 81 58.08 17.44 19.66
C ASN A 81 56.83 18.23 20.11
N ALA A 82 56.17 17.80 21.18
CA ALA A 82 55.01 18.50 21.76
C ALA A 82 55.44 19.37 22.95
N ASP A 83 54.82 20.55 23.07
CA ASP A 83 55.06 21.48 24.17
C ASP A 83 54.22 21.13 25.40
N GLU A 84 53.03 20.54 25.17
CA GLU A 84 52.11 20.13 26.22
C GLU A 84 51.59 18.70 25.98
N TYR A 85 51.36 18.00 27.09
CA TYR A 85 50.90 16.62 27.09
C TYR A 85 49.68 16.48 28.00
N GLU A 86 48.61 15.88 27.49
CA GLU A 86 47.41 15.60 28.27
C GLU A 86 46.97 14.14 28.14
N LEU A 87 46.59 13.55 29.28
CA LEU A 87 45.95 12.25 29.36
C LEU A 87 44.52 12.44 29.89
N THR A 88 43.53 12.32 28.99
CA THR A 88 42.10 12.38 29.34
C THR A 88 41.58 10.97 29.65
N LEU A 89 41.12 10.78 30.89
CA LEU A 89 40.58 9.54 31.42
C LEU A 89 39.05 9.60 31.54
N VAL A 90 38.34 8.77 30.77
CA VAL A 90 36.88 8.70 30.75
C VAL A 90 36.41 7.47 31.54
N GLY A 91 35.74 7.71 32.67
CA GLY A 91 35.26 6.68 33.60
C GLY A 91 35.88 6.79 35.00
N TYR A 92 35.64 5.77 35.83
CA TYR A 92 36.07 5.78 37.23
C TYR A 92 37.60 5.68 37.37
N VAL A 93 38.18 6.51 38.22
CA VAL A 93 39.63 6.56 38.51
C VAL A 93 39.93 6.29 39.99
N ASP A 94 41.14 5.78 40.25
CA ASP A 94 41.71 5.66 41.60
C ASP A 94 41.71 7.03 42.33
N PRO A 95 41.31 7.10 43.61
CA PRO A 95 41.40 8.33 44.42
C PRO A 95 42.77 9.02 44.39
N LYS A 96 43.86 8.28 44.18
CA LYS A 96 45.20 8.86 44.01
C LYS A 96 45.31 9.76 42.78
N LEU A 97 44.65 9.42 41.68
CA LEU A 97 44.62 10.22 40.46
C LEU A 97 43.82 11.53 40.66
N ARG A 98 42.83 11.53 41.54
CA ARG A 98 42.06 12.75 41.90
C ARG A 98 42.82 13.70 42.84
N LYS A 99 43.89 13.24 43.48
CA LYS A 99 44.67 13.98 44.48
C LYS A 99 46.11 14.27 44.02
N LEU A 100 46.36 14.23 42.70
CA LEU A 100 47.68 14.53 42.16
C LEU A 100 48.05 16.00 42.40
N PRO A 101 49.29 16.29 42.83
CA PRO A 101 49.78 17.67 42.88
C PRO A 101 49.74 18.28 41.47
N ASN A 102 49.12 19.44 41.34
CA ASN A 102 48.91 20.14 40.06
C ASN A 102 48.16 19.33 38.97
N SER A 103 47.50 18.22 39.34
CA SER A 103 46.84 17.30 38.40
C SER A 103 47.79 16.71 37.36
N THR A 104 49.08 16.56 37.66
CA THR A 104 50.06 16.00 36.71
C THR A 104 50.63 14.66 37.14
N ILE A 105 50.97 13.84 36.15
CA ILE A 105 51.93 12.75 36.29
C ILE A 105 53.18 13.17 35.51
N ASP A 106 54.25 13.46 36.23
CA ASP A 106 55.48 14.00 35.67
C ASP A 106 55.19 15.29 34.87
N LYS A 107 55.37 15.28 33.54
CA LYS A 107 55.08 16.42 32.65
C LYS A 107 53.70 16.36 31.94
N VAL A 108 52.88 15.35 32.24
CA VAL A 108 51.58 15.12 31.58
C VAL A 108 50.43 15.55 32.50
N VAL A 109 49.56 16.42 32.00
CA VAL A 109 48.32 16.82 32.69
C VAL A 109 47.31 15.69 32.61
N VAL A 110 46.72 15.29 33.73
CA VAL A 110 45.71 14.23 33.79
C VAL A 110 44.34 14.86 34.03
N VAL A 111 43.44 14.69 33.08
CA VAL A 111 42.05 15.16 33.16
C VAL A 111 41.14 13.95 33.32
N ASN A 112 40.24 14.00 34.30
CA ASN A 112 39.24 12.95 34.48
C ASN A 112 37.84 13.49 34.13
N LYS A 113 37.14 12.79 33.22
CA LYS A 113 35.75 13.09 32.83
C LYS A 113 34.86 11.91 33.28
N GLU A 114 34.15 12.08 34.40
CA GLU A 114 33.19 11.09 34.94
C GLU A 114 31.83 11.20 34.26
N LEU A 115 31.81 11.14 32.93
CA LEU A 115 30.63 11.40 32.12
C LEU A 115 30.25 10.13 31.34
N SER A 116 28.95 9.80 31.33
CA SER A 116 28.37 8.92 30.32
C SER A 116 28.38 9.61 28.95
N ILE A 117 28.08 8.86 27.87
CA ILE A 117 27.99 9.48 26.53
C ILE A 117 26.86 10.51 26.52
N GLU A 118 25.78 10.21 27.22
CA GLU A 118 24.62 11.08 27.39
C GLU A 118 24.99 12.36 28.14
N ASP A 119 25.86 12.27 29.15
CA ASP A 119 26.35 13.45 29.87
C ASP A 119 27.30 14.31 29.02
N PHE A 120 28.15 13.68 28.19
CA PHE A 120 28.95 14.41 27.19
C PHE A 120 28.06 15.17 26.22
N GLU A 121 27.03 14.52 25.67
CA GLU A 121 26.06 15.16 24.78
C GLU A 121 25.40 16.37 25.45
N ALA A 122 24.96 16.25 26.71
CA ALA A 122 24.32 17.33 27.45
C ALA A 122 25.23 18.57 27.64
N VAL A 123 26.51 18.35 28.00
CA VAL A 123 27.48 19.44 28.19
C VAL A 123 27.81 20.12 26.86
N ILE A 124 27.97 19.35 25.78
CA ILE A 124 28.24 19.92 24.45
C ILE A 124 27.04 20.75 23.97
N ILE A 125 25.80 20.32 24.22
CA ILE A 125 24.60 21.12 23.89
C ILE A 125 24.62 22.47 24.62
N GLN A 126 25.02 22.50 25.89
CA GLN A 126 25.14 23.75 26.64
C GLN A 126 26.20 24.69 26.03
N LYS A 127 27.35 24.14 25.60
CA LYS A 127 28.43 24.89 24.94
C LYS A 127 27.98 25.43 23.57
N ILE A 128 27.28 24.63 22.76
CA ILE A 128 26.67 25.04 21.49
C ILE A 128 25.69 26.20 21.70
N ASN A 129 24.79 26.06 22.68
CA ASN A 129 23.81 27.09 22.99
C ASN A 129 24.46 28.39 23.46
N SER A 130 25.53 28.30 24.26
CA SER A 130 26.33 29.46 24.68
C SER A 130 27.04 30.12 23.50
N PHE A 131 27.52 29.33 22.53
CA PHE A 131 28.13 29.84 21.30
C PHE A 131 27.11 30.56 20.41
N PHE A 132 25.92 29.99 20.23
CA PHE A 132 24.84 30.61 19.45
C PHE A 132 24.34 31.91 20.07
N ASP A 133 24.14 31.95 21.39
CA ASP A 133 23.76 33.16 22.10
C ASP A 133 24.79 34.29 21.88
N LYS A 134 26.09 34.00 22.01
CA LYS A 134 27.19 34.95 21.73
C LYS A 134 27.20 35.46 20.28
N LYS A 135 26.70 34.69 19.31
CA LYS A 135 26.61 35.06 17.89
C LYS A 135 25.23 35.65 17.51
N GLY A 136 24.37 35.92 18.49
CA GLY A 136 23.02 36.49 18.27
C GLY A 136 22.05 35.52 17.62
N LYS A 137 22.18 34.21 17.90
CA LYS A 137 21.36 33.13 17.35
C LYS A 137 20.47 32.49 18.41
N ASN A 138 19.38 31.88 17.96
CA ASN A 138 18.44 31.20 18.86
C ASN A 138 19.07 29.94 19.45
N VAL A 139 18.79 29.71 20.73
CA VAL A 139 19.16 28.50 21.47
C VAL A 139 18.41 27.30 20.88
N ILE A 140 19.10 26.18 20.67
CA ILE A 140 18.51 24.94 20.16
C ILE A 140 17.96 24.07 21.30
N SER A 141 16.85 23.38 21.05
CA SER A 141 16.20 22.52 22.05
C SER A 141 17.07 21.32 22.41
N PRO A 142 16.93 20.71 23.61
CA PRO A 142 17.78 19.58 24.03
C PRO A 142 17.75 18.38 23.08
N LYS A 143 16.57 18.03 22.51
CA LYS A 143 16.43 16.87 21.61
C LYS A 143 17.06 17.14 20.23
N LEU A 144 16.84 18.35 19.69
CA LEU A 144 17.49 18.80 18.46
C LEU A 144 19.01 18.94 18.66
N GLY A 145 19.41 19.43 19.83
CA GLY A 145 20.79 19.49 20.30
C GLY A 145 21.44 18.11 20.35
N GLN A 146 20.78 17.07 20.85
CA GLN A 146 21.34 15.71 20.83
C GLN A 146 21.57 15.20 19.40
N MET A 147 20.59 15.38 18.50
CA MET A 147 20.76 15.00 17.09
C MET A 147 21.92 15.78 16.45
N PHE A 148 22.04 17.05 16.79
CA PHE A 148 23.07 17.94 16.30
C PHE A 148 24.46 17.54 16.79
N VAL A 149 24.64 17.28 18.08
CA VAL A 149 25.89 16.78 18.66
C VAL A 149 26.30 15.46 18.03
N ARG A 150 25.36 14.53 17.82
CA ARG A 150 25.66 13.25 17.16
C ARG A 150 26.11 13.43 15.72
N ALA A 151 25.50 14.36 14.98
CA ALA A 151 25.89 14.67 13.61
C ALA A 151 27.29 15.30 13.56
N LEU A 152 27.57 16.28 14.43
CA LEU A 152 28.90 16.90 14.54
C LEU A 152 29.96 15.88 14.95
N ASN A 153 29.64 15.01 15.90
CA ASN A 153 30.56 13.96 16.33
C ASN A 153 30.84 12.93 15.21
N ALA A 154 29.82 12.59 14.42
CA ALA A 154 29.98 11.73 13.24
C ALA A 154 30.85 12.41 12.17
N GLN A 155 30.73 13.73 11.99
CA GLN A 155 31.59 14.48 11.08
C GLN A 155 33.05 14.45 11.53
N ILE A 156 33.33 14.76 12.79
CA ILE A 156 34.70 14.71 13.35
C ILE A 156 35.27 13.30 13.25
N LEU A 157 34.45 12.27 13.48
CA LEU A 157 34.87 10.87 13.32
C LEU A 157 35.17 10.51 11.86
N GLN A 158 34.46 11.08 10.88
CA GLN A 158 34.78 10.89 9.47
C GLN A 158 36.08 11.61 9.08
N GLU A 159 36.29 12.81 9.62
CA GLU A 159 37.50 13.60 9.42
C GLU A 159 38.73 12.94 10.06
N SER A 160 38.55 12.23 11.19
CA SER A 160 39.62 11.48 11.85
C SER A 160 40.09 10.27 11.05
N VAL A 161 39.23 9.64 10.23
CA VAL A 161 39.62 8.48 9.39
C VAL A 161 40.72 8.85 8.39
N ILE A 162 40.79 10.11 7.97
CA ILE A 162 41.80 10.62 7.04
C ILE A 162 42.83 11.52 7.72
N GLY A 163 42.77 11.69 9.05
CA GLY A 163 43.65 12.58 9.81
C GLY A 163 43.55 14.04 9.36
N LYS A 164 42.33 14.53 9.05
CA LYS A 164 42.12 15.90 8.58
C LYS A 164 42.37 16.91 9.70
N THR A 165 43.19 17.92 9.41
CA THR A 165 43.37 19.10 10.27
C THR A 165 42.25 20.11 10.01
N ILE A 166 41.57 20.53 11.07
CA ILE A 166 40.46 21.49 11.03
C ILE A 166 40.94 22.81 11.64
N GLU A 167 40.69 23.93 10.96
CA GLU A 167 40.96 25.27 11.51
C GLU A 167 39.83 25.74 12.44
N HIS A 168 40.16 26.57 13.44
CA HIS A 168 39.14 27.16 14.33
C HIS A 168 38.07 27.94 13.56
N SER A 169 38.47 28.64 12.49
CA SER A 169 37.53 29.38 11.64
C SER A 169 36.59 28.45 10.85
N GLU A 170 37.12 27.33 10.37
CA GLU A 170 36.36 26.29 9.66
C GLU A 170 35.34 25.62 10.60
N PHE A 171 35.75 25.29 11.82
CA PHE A 171 34.86 24.75 12.86
C PHE A 171 33.68 25.69 13.16
N GLU A 172 33.95 26.98 13.43
CA GLU A 172 32.89 27.96 13.70
C GLU A 172 31.92 28.11 12.51
N ASN A 173 32.47 28.17 11.29
CA ASN A 173 31.66 28.30 10.07
C ASN A 173 30.78 27.07 9.84
N ASN A 174 31.32 25.86 10.01
CA ASN A 174 30.57 24.62 9.88
C ASN A 174 29.43 24.53 10.90
N LEU A 175 29.67 24.99 12.14
CA LEU A 175 28.66 25.02 13.20
C LEU A 175 27.51 25.99 12.85
N LEU A 176 27.83 27.18 12.34
CA LEU A 176 26.86 28.19 11.92
C LEU A 176 26.09 27.79 10.65
N GLU A 177 26.74 27.21 9.65
CA GLU A 177 26.07 26.71 8.44
C GLU A 177 25.13 25.55 8.76
N SER A 178 25.52 24.66 9.66
CA SER A 178 24.65 23.57 10.08
C SER A 178 23.44 24.07 10.88
N LEU A 179 23.61 25.10 11.72
CA LEU A 179 22.49 25.79 12.36
C LEU A 179 21.55 26.44 11.34
N ARG A 180 22.09 27.15 10.34
CA ARG A 180 21.27 27.71 9.25
C ARG A 180 20.53 26.64 8.46
N GLY A 181 21.16 25.47 8.28
CA GLY A 181 20.51 24.29 7.69
C GLY A 181 19.33 23.82 8.53
N ILE A 182 19.48 23.78 9.86
CA ILE A 182 18.42 23.46 10.80
C ILE A 182 17.32 24.53 10.82
N GLU A 183 17.66 25.82 10.85
CA GLU A 183 16.69 26.92 10.80
C GLU A 183 15.86 26.85 9.51
N ARG A 184 16.51 26.70 8.34
CA ARG A 184 15.84 26.51 7.05
C ARG A 184 14.99 25.23 7.00
N TYR A 185 15.43 24.17 7.68
CA TYR A 185 14.70 22.91 7.78
C TYR A 185 13.46 23.03 8.67
N LEU A 186 13.57 23.71 9.82
CA LEU A 186 12.45 24.00 10.72
C LEU A 186 11.43 24.93 10.06
N GLU A 187 11.88 25.89 9.24
CA GLU A 187 11.01 26.75 8.43
C GLU A 187 10.23 25.96 7.36
N ARG A 188 10.71 24.79 6.92
CA ARG A 188 10.11 24.02 5.80
C ARG A 188 9.40 22.74 6.22
N CYS A 189 9.62 22.24 7.43
CA CYS A 189 8.96 21.04 7.94
C CYS A 189 7.53 21.33 8.41
N SER A 190 6.56 20.53 7.96
CA SER A 190 5.13 20.69 8.30
C SER A 190 4.81 20.39 9.78
N TYR A 191 5.72 19.82 10.56
CA TYR A 191 5.46 19.44 11.95
C TYR A 191 6.32 20.20 12.97
N SER A 192 7.23 21.06 12.51
CA SER A 192 8.19 21.82 13.35
C SER A 192 7.51 22.78 14.34
N LEU A 193 6.27 23.17 14.09
CA LEU A 193 5.50 24.09 14.93
C LEU A 193 4.52 23.40 15.89
N LEU A 194 4.42 22.06 15.81
CA LEU A 194 3.84 21.27 16.89
C LEU A 194 4.87 20.99 18.00
N LEU A 195 6.10 21.45 17.81
CA LEU A 195 7.14 21.49 18.84
C LEU A 195 6.79 22.62 19.81
N PRO A 196 6.84 22.39 21.12
CA PRO A 196 6.50 23.42 22.10
C PRO A 196 7.55 24.55 22.13
N ASP A 197 7.10 25.79 22.35
CA ASP A 197 7.96 26.99 22.44
C ASP A 197 9.00 26.90 23.57
N THR A 198 8.71 26.11 24.59
CA THR A 198 9.62 25.76 25.68
C THR A 198 9.70 24.24 25.82
N PRO A 199 10.89 23.68 26.11
CA PRO A 199 11.06 22.24 26.23
C PRO A 199 10.07 21.68 27.27
N PRO A 200 9.27 20.66 26.93
CA PRO A 200 8.34 20.09 27.86
C PRO A 200 9.17 19.35 28.90
N SER A 201 9.05 19.74 30.17
CA SER A 201 9.70 19.04 31.27
C SER A 201 9.29 17.56 31.23
N ASN A 202 10.24 16.66 30.95
CA ASN A 202 10.08 15.21 30.95
C ASN A 202 9.11 14.60 29.91
N ARG A 203 8.87 15.21 28.73
CA ARG A 203 8.05 14.56 27.66
C ARG A 203 8.79 14.44 26.34
N ASP A 204 8.52 13.33 25.64
CA ASP A 204 9.05 13.08 24.30
C ASP A 204 8.37 13.98 23.25
N VAL A 205 9.18 14.60 22.38
CA VAL A 205 8.73 15.48 21.29
C VAL A 205 7.72 14.80 20.37
N ASN A 206 7.90 13.51 20.06
CA ASN A 206 6.98 12.80 19.17
C ASN A 206 5.60 12.69 19.82
N SER A 207 5.57 12.49 21.14
CA SER A 207 4.33 12.46 21.92
C SER A 207 3.61 13.81 21.89
N VAL A 208 4.34 14.94 21.92
CA VAL A 208 3.73 16.28 21.84
C VAL A 208 3.16 16.56 20.44
N ILE A 209 3.90 16.22 19.37
CA ILE A 209 3.41 16.31 17.99
C ILE A 209 2.11 15.54 17.84
N MET A 210 2.09 14.31 18.35
CA MET A 210 0.91 13.46 18.30
C MET A 210 -0.24 14.01 19.14
N GLU A 211 0.01 14.49 20.35
CA GLU A 211 -1.04 15.09 21.19
C GLU A 211 -1.74 16.25 20.46
N HIS A 212 -1.00 17.09 19.74
CA HIS A 212 -1.59 18.14 18.92
C HIS A 212 -2.41 17.59 17.76
N ILE A 213 -1.90 16.61 17.00
CA ILE A 213 -2.66 15.97 15.90
C ILE A 213 -3.96 15.35 16.43
N LEU A 214 -3.90 14.66 17.56
CA LEU A 214 -5.05 14.01 18.21
C LEU A 214 -6.07 15.07 18.67
N LYS A 215 -5.61 16.20 19.23
CA LYS A 215 -6.47 17.35 19.56
C LYS A 215 -7.12 17.98 18.31
N LEU A 216 -6.42 18.04 17.17
CA LEU A 216 -6.97 18.60 15.93
C LEU A 216 -8.19 17.81 15.45
N ILE A 217 -8.20 16.50 15.66
CA ILE A 217 -9.27 15.57 15.24
C ILE A 217 -10.32 15.31 16.35
N GLY A 218 -10.25 16.06 17.46
CA GLY A 218 -11.21 15.98 18.55
C GLY A 218 -10.98 14.81 19.53
N TRP A 219 -9.78 14.22 19.56
CA TRP A 219 -9.41 13.13 20.47
C TRP A 219 -8.68 13.68 21.70
N ASN A 220 -9.39 14.46 22.50
CA ASN A 220 -8.81 15.32 23.54
C ASN A 220 -8.50 14.61 24.87
N SER A 221 -9.01 13.38 25.09
CA SER A 221 -9.03 12.74 26.42
C SER A 221 -8.54 11.29 26.38
N LEU A 222 -7.53 11.01 25.56
CA LEU A 222 -6.87 9.70 25.54
C LEU A 222 -5.92 9.55 26.72
N ASN A 223 -5.86 8.33 27.29
CA ASN A 223 -4.82 7.94 28.23
C ASN A 223 -3.47 7.87 27.51
N ILE A 224 -2.39 8.21 28.22
CA ILE A 224 -1.05 8.36 27.67
C ILE A 224 -0.11 7.34 28.34
N ASP A 225 0.80 6.75 27.57
CA ASP A 225 1.91 5.92 28.06
C ASP A 225 1.51 4.71 28.93
N GLU A 226 0.45 4.00 28.55
CA GLU A 226 0.05 2.76 29.23
C GLU A 226 1.12 1.68 29.02
N THR A 227 1.52 1.01 30.11
CA THR A 227 2.55 -0.03 30.05
C THR A 227 2.11 -1.31 30.74
N VAL A 228 2.60 -2.44 30.21
CA VAL A 228 2.47 -3.76 30.83
C VAL A 228 3.84 -4.40 30.96
N THR A 229 4.13 -4.97 32.13
CA THR A 229 5.39 -5.67 32.39
C THR A 229 5.15 -7.18 32.42
N TYR A 230 5.96 -7.93 31.67
CA TYR A 230 5.93 -9.39 31.65
C TYR A 230 7.32 -9.95 31.93
N TYR A 231 7.40 -11.02 32.72
CA TYR A 231 8.65 -11.71 33.00
C TYR A 231 9.00 -12.69 31.86
N ASP A 232 10.02 -12.37 31.06
CA ASP A 232 10.49 -13.24 29.98
C ASP A 232 11.38 -14.36 30.56
N GLU A 233 10.78 -15.52 30.82
CA GLU A 233 11.46 -16.70 31.37
C GLU A 233 12.69 -17.14 30.56
N LYS A 234 12.71 -16.90 29.24
CA LYS A 234 13.85 -17.28 28.38
C LYS A 234 15.04 -16.34 28.51
N LEU A 235 14.78 -15.07 28.87
CA LEU A 235 15.80 -14.04 29.05
C LEU A 235 16.12 -13.76 30.52
N GLY A 236 15.32 -14.32 31.45
CA GLY A 236 15.45 -14.09 32.90
C GLY A 236 15.28 -12.62 33.29
N LYS A 237 14.49 -11.86 32.52
CA LYS A 237 14.33 -10.41 32.70
C LYS A 237 12.88 -9.99 32.48
N GLU A 238 12.47 -8.97 33.23
CA GLU A 238 11.23 -8.26 32.96
C GLU A 238 11.34 -7.47 31.65
N LYS A 239 10.32 -7.61 30.80
CA LYS A 239 10.12 -6.81 29.60
C LYS A 239 8.89 -5.94 29.80
N GLN A 240 9.07 -4.65 29.56
CA GLN A 240 7.97 -3.69 29.54
C GLN A 240 7.53 -3.46 28.09
N PHE A 241 6.22 -3.52 27.86
CA PHE A 241 5.57 -3.17 26.60
C PHE A 241 4.73 -1.93 26.81
N LYS A 242 4.65 -1.06 25.78
CA LYS A 242 4.03 0.26 25.88
C LYS A 242 3.11 0.54 24.70
N ILE A 243 1.98 1.19 24.95
CA ILE A 243 1.17 1.90 23.94
C ILE A 243 1.27 3.40 24.25
N ASP A 244 1.35 4.23 23.20
CA ASP A 244 1.51 5.68 23.37
C ASP A 244 0.19 6.33 23.81
N PHE A 245 -0.94 5.96 23.18
CA PHE A 245 -2.26 6.46 23.57
C PHE A 245 -3.36 5.40 23.48
N TRP A 246 -4.35 5.45 24.37
CA TRP A 246 -5.57 4.64 24.24
C TRP A 246 -6.81 5.29 24.87
N GLY A 247 -8.00 4.91 24.41
CA GLY A 247 -9.27 5.35 25.01
C GLY A 247 -10.50 4.83 24.25
N ASP A 248 -11.70 5.15 24.75
CA ASP A 248 -12.97 4.81 24.11
C ASP A 248 -13.89 6.04 23.95
N TYR A 249 -14.68 6.04 22.87
CA TYR A 249 -15.67 7.06 22.56
C TYR A 249 -16.96 6.42 22.03
N GLU A 250 -18.08 7.12 22.15
CA GLU A 250 -19.32 6.71 21.46
C GLU A 250 -19.15 6.84 19.94
N CYS A 251 -19.52 5.79 19.19
CA CYS A 251 -19.37 5.78 17.74
C CYS A 251 -20.46 6.65 17.10
N PRO A 252 -20.12 7.73 16.38
CA PRO A 252 -21.13 8.55 15.72
C PRO A 252 -21.73 7.87 14.48
N LEU A 253 -21.01 6.90 13.89
CA LEU A 253 -21.38 6.21 12.66
C LEU A 253 -22.24 4.96 12.90
N LYS A 254 -22.28 4.43 14.13
CA LYS A 254 -23.10 3.27 14.50
C LYS A 254 -23.69 3.47 15.89
N ASP A 255 -25.02 3.50 15.98
CA ASP A 255 -25.70 3.70 17.25
C ASP A 255 -25.45 2.54 18.23
N ASN A 256 -25.31 2.84 19.53
CA ASN A 256 -25.06 1.89 20.63
C ASN A 256 -23.73 1.12 20.57
N LEU A 257 -22.78 1.56 19.74
CA LEU A 257 -21.42 1.01 19.71
C LEU A 257 -20.41 2.05 20.16
N LYS A 258 -19.32 1.58 20.77
CA LYS A 258 -18.16 2.40 21.12
C LYS A 258 -16.99 2.13 20.20
N ASP A 259 -16.25 3.18 19.86
CA ASP A 259 -14.94 3.06 19.21
C ASP A 259 -13.86 2.96 20.30
N VAL A 260 -13.16 1.82 20.38
CA VAL A 260 -12.01 1.61 21.29
C VAL A 260 -10.74 1.77 20.47
N ILE A 261 -9.87 2.68 20.87
CA ILE A 261 -8.74 3.16 20.07
C ILE A 261 -7.43 2.87 20.80
N TYR A 262 -6.48 2.25 20.11
CA TYR A 262 -5.09 2.08 20.52
C TYR A 262 -4.18 2.76 19.50
N ILE A 263 -3.24 3.58 19.95
CA ILE A 263 -2.38 4.38 19.06
C ILE A 263 -0.92 4.16 19.40
N ASN A 264 -0.14 3.89 18.35
CA ASN A 264 1.31 4.01 18.39
C ASN A 264 1.79 5.00 17.34
N ALA A 265 2.81 5.79 17.67
CA ALA A 265 3.36 6.77 16.76
C ALA A 265 4.88 6.66 16.63
N SER A 266 5.35 6.66 15.39
CA SER A 266 6.75 6.73 15.00
C SER A 266 6.90 7.94 14.10
N VAL A 267 7.57 8.96 14.62
CA VAL A 267 7.90 10.20 13.90
C VAL A 267 9.41 10.17 13.69
N GLU A 268 9.82 9.91 12.46
CA GLU A 268 11.21 9.69 12.07
C GLU A 268 11.73 10.86 11.24
N ALA A 269 13.06 11.07 11.23
CA ALA A 269 13.67 12.10 10.39
C ALA A 269 13.41 11.87 8.89
N GLN A 270 13.35 10.60 8.48
CA GLN A 270 12.92 10.15 7.17
C GLN A 270 12.27 8.77 7.29
N TYR A 271 11.46 8.36 6.32
CA TYR A 271 10.86 7.03 6.31
C TYR A 271 11.92 5.92 6.43
N LEU A 272 11.61 4.92 7.25
CA LEU A 272 12.44 3.73 7.35
C LEU A 272 12.35 2.90 6.07
N PRO A 273 13.44 2.26 5.63
CA PRO A 273 13.40 1.32 4.50
C PRO A 273 12.47 0.13 4.73
N ASP A 274 12.27 -0.27 5.99
CA ASP A 274 11.36 -1.35 6.38
C ASP A 274 10.78 -1.11 7.78
N TYR A 275 9.44 -1.01 7.86
CA TYR A 275 8.69 -0.85 9.11
C TYR A 275 8.28 -2.18 9.76
N THR A 276 8.62 -3.32 9.16
CA THR A 276 8.17 -4.65 9.60
C THR A 276 8.45 -4.93 11.07
N THR A 277 9.64 -4.58 11.56
CA THR A 277 10.02 -4.83 12.96
C THR A 277 9.26 -3.90 13.93
N VAL A 278 9.14 -2.61 13.59
CA VAL A 278 8.41 -1.61 14.37
C VAL A 278 6.94 -2.02 14.50
N ILE A 279 6.28 -2.30 13.37
CA ILE A 279 4.87 -2.71 13.34
C ILE A 279 4.66 -4.00 14.12
N LYS A 280 5.54 -5.01 13.97
CA LYS A 280 5.45 -6.27 14.74
C LYS A 280 5.53 -6.02 16.24
N ASN A 281 6.42 -5.14 16.69
CA ASN A 281 6.55 -4.79 18.10
C ASN A 281 5.29 -4.10 18.62
N ASN A 282 4.78 -3.11 17.88
CA ASN A 282 3.57 -2.37 18.23
C ASN A 282 2.35 -3.30 18.33
N LEU A 283 2.17 -4.20 17.34
CA LEU A 283 1.09 -5.20 17.38
C LEU A 283 1.18 -6.11 18.61
N PHE A 284 2.39 -6.47 19.02
CA PHE A 284 2.60 -7.27 20.23
C PHE A 284 2.24 -6.47 21.50
N CYS A 285 2.68 -5.21 21.59
CA CYS A 285 2.36 -4.32 22.71
C CYS A 285 0.85 -4.12 22.86
N VAL A 286 0.16 -3.84 21.74
CA VAL A 286 -1.30 -3.65 21.71
C VAL A 286 -2.04 -4.87 22.24
N ASN A 287 -1.67 -6.07 21.80
CA ASN A 287 -2.31 -7.29 22.28
C ASN A 287 -2.09 -7.54 23.78
N GLY A 288 -0.90 -7.23 24.31
CA GLY A 288 -0.58 -7.37 25.72
C GLY A 288 -1.40 -6.43 26.61
N ILE A 289 -1.39 -5.14 26.28
CA ILE A 289 -2.13 -4.12 27.05
C ILE A 289 -3.64 -4.30 26.90
N ARG A 290 -4.15 -4.61 25.69
CA ARG A 290 -5.57 -4.94 25.49
C ARG A 290 -6.04 -6.03 26.45
N LYS A 291 -5.24 -7.09 26.63
CA LYS A 291 -5.58 -8.18 27.54
C LYS A 291 -5.70 -7.68 28.99
N GLN A 292 -4.74 -6.89 29.45
CA GLN A 292 -4.76 -6.29 30.79
C GLN A 292 -5.97 -5.36 30.97
N LEU A 293 -6.28 -4.48 30.00
CA LEU A 293 -7.41 -3.55 30.10
C LEU A 293 -8.76 -4.27 30.20
N ILE A 294 -8.91 -5.42 29.54
CA ILE A 294 -10.10 -6.29 29.66
C ILE A 294 -10.16 -6.93 31.04
N GLU A 295 -9.04 -7.48 31.53
CA GLU A 295 -8.96 -8.11 32.86
C GLU A 295 -9.26 -7.11 33.99
N GLU A 296 -8.78 -5.88 33.85
CA GLU A 296 -9.05 -4.76 34.77
C GLU A 296 -10.45 -4.14 34.59
N LYS A 297 -11.24 -4.61 33.61
CA LYS A 297 -12.56 -4.07 33.25
C LYS A 297 -12.56 -2.58 32.90
N LYS A 298 -11.42 -2.06 32.42
CA LYS A 298 -11.28 -0.69 31.92
C LYS A 298 -11.95 -0.52 30.55
N ILE A 299 -12.03 -1.59 29.76
CA ILE A 299 -12.72 -1.61 28.46
C ILE A 299 -13.73 -2.76 28.38
N ASN A 300 -14.84 -2.53 27.66
CA ASN A 300 -15.83 -3.56 27.34
C ASN A 300 -15.83 -3.83 25.82
N ILE A 301 -15.62 -5.09 25.43
CA ILE A 301 -15.48 -5.48 24.03
C ILE A 301 -16.80 -5.86 23.36
N ASP A 302 -17.87 -6.16 24.11
CA ASP A 302 -19.08 -6.79 23.55
C ASP A 302 -19.89 -5.85 22.64
N ASN A 303 -19.86 -4.54 22.92
CA ASN A 303 -20.52 -3.49 22.14
C ASN A 303 -19.52 -2.45 21.64
N SER A 304 -18.38 -2.92 21.12
CA SER A 304 -17.31 -2.03 20.65
C SER A 304 -16.76 -2.42 19.28
N ILE A 305 -16.15 -1.44 18.62
CA ILE A 305 -15.30 -1.62 17.45
C ILE A 305 -13.89 -1.21 17.86
N GLU A 306 -12.94 -2.11 17.69
CA GLU A 306 -11.57 -1.91 18.15
C GLU A 306 -10.65 -1.50 16.99
N TYR A 307 -9.88 -0.43 17.19
CA TYR A 307 -8.96 0.14 16.21
C TYR A 307 -7.54 0.21 16.77
N CYS A 308 -6.58 -0.30 16.01
CA CYS A 308 -5.15 -0.11 16.28
C CYS A 308 -4.56 0.79 15.19
N ILE A 309 -4.13 1.97 15.58
CA ILE A 309 -3.71 3.04 14.66
C ILE A 309 -2.21 3.25 14.80
N GLN A 310 -1.50 3.20 13.68
CA GLN A 310 -0.07 3.43 13.61
C GLN A 310 0.21 4.67 12.75
N PHE A 311 0.65 5.74 13.41
CA PHE A 311 1.19 6.91 12.74
C PHE A 311 2.65 6.66 12.41
N LEU A 312 2.98 6.64 11.12
CA LEU A 312 4.32 6.42 10.58
C LEU A 312 4.68 7.67 9.79
N LEU A 313 5.20 8.68 10.47
CA LEU A 313 5.41 10.01 9.92
C LEU A 313 6.90 10.25 9.66
N SER A 314 7.17 11.01 8.61
CA SER A 314 8.50 11.47 8.23
C SER A 314 8.59 12.99 8.31
N LEU A 315 9.72 13.48 8.80
CA LEU A 315 10.03 14.91 8.83
C LEU A 315 10.81 15.38 7.58
N LYS A 316 11.02 14.53 6.58
CA LYS A 316 11.77 14.87 5.37
C LYS A 316 10.88 15.56 4.33
N GLU A 317 11.32 16.72 3.84
CA GLU A 317 10.58 17.56 2.89
C GLU A 317 10.14 16.80 1.63
N LEU A 318 11.05 16.02 1.03
CA LEU A 318 10.76 15.21 -0.16
C LEU A 318 9.71 14.10 0.08
N GLU A 319 9.42 13.79 1.35
CA GLU A 319 8.44 12.78 1.76
C GLU A 319 7.12 13.42 2.22
N GLN A 320 7.00 14.76 2.14
CA GLN A 320 5.73 15.46 2.30
C GLN A 320 4.75 15.05 1.20
N ASN A 321 3.51 14.79 1.61
CA ASN A 321 2.43 14.25 0.78
C ASN A 321 2.80 12.94 0.05
N GLN A 322 3.82 12.21 0.54
CA GLN A 322 4.23 10.92 -0.01
C GLN A 322 3.70 9.76 0.83
N ALA A 323 3.29 8.70 0.14
CA ALA A 323 2.89 7.44 0.77
C ALA A 323 4.10 6.54 1.03
N ILE A 324 4.03 5.72 2.09
CA ILE A 324 5.08 4.74 2.36
C ILE A 324 4.94 3.56 1.40
N ALA A 325 6.03 3.20 0.71
CA ALA A 325 6.07 2.01 -0.12
C ALA A 325 6.12 0.74 0.74
N ARG A 326 5.35 -0.30 0.35
CA ARG A 326 5.45 -1.68 0.89
C ARG A 326 5.14 -1.88 2.39
N LEU A 327 4.06 -1.27 2.90
CA LEU A 327 3.58 -1.58 4.26
C LEU A 327 2.88 -2.95 4.38
N ASN A 328 2.41 -3.53 3.27
CA ASN A 328 1.60 -4.74 3.26
C ASN A 328 2.32 -5.97 3.87
N ASP A 329 3.64 -6.05 3.72
CA ASP A 329 4.43 -7.19 4.20
C ASP A 329 4.59 -7.22 5.73
N ALA A 330 4.40 -6.07 6.38
CA ALA A 330 4.49 -5.92 7.82
C ALA A 330 3.25 -6.47 8.56
N TYR A 331 2.06 -6.30 7.97
CA TYR A 331 0.77 -6.71 8.55
C TYR A 331 0.42 -8.18 8.25
N LYS A 332 1.21 -9.11 8.82
CA LYS A 332 1.00 -10.56 8.61
C LYS A 332 -0.21 -11.09 9.40
N LYS A 333 -1.06 -11.89 8.73
CA LYS A 333 -2.28 -12.50 9.29
C LYS A 333 -2.07 -13.26 10.62
N ASN A 334 -0.91 -13.87 10.83
CA ASN A 334 -0.61 -14.62 12.06
C ASN A 334 -0.28 -13.73 13.28
N LYS A 335 -0.06 -12.42 13.09
CA LYS A 335 0.27 -11.46 14.16
C LYS A 335 -0.88 -10.52 14.52
N MET A 336 -1.86 -10.40 13.64
CA MET A 336 -3.06 -9.60 13.88
C MET A 336 -4.11 -10.37 14.69
N ASP A 337 -4.93 -9.62 15.42
CA ASP A 337 -6.17 -10.10 16.02
C ASP A 337 -7.30 -10.12 14.97
N LYS A 338 -8.30 -10.97 15.17
CA LYS A 338 -9.46 -11.12 14.27
C LYS A 338 -10.53 -10.03 14.46
N ASN A 339 -10.54 -9.37 15.61
CA ASN A 339 -11.55 -8.40 16.01
C ASN A 339 -11.07 -6.94 15.94
N ILE A 340 -9.78 -6.71 15.74
CA ILE A 340 -9.19 -5.37 15.63
C ILE A 340 -9.03 -4.97 14.16
N ILE A 341 -9.32 -3.70 13.87
CA ILE A 341 -9.07 -3.06 12.58
C ILE A 341 -7.79 -2.23 12.70
N TYR A 342 -6.83 -2.44 11.82
CA TYR A 342 -5.51 -1.81 11.88
C TYR A 342 -5.41 -0.70 10.83
N TYR A 343 -5.01 0.50 11.26
CA TYR A 343 -4.80 1.66 10.38
C TYR A 343 -3.32 2.02 10.36
N ALA A 344 -2.79 2.27 9.17
CA ALA A 344 -1.49 2.87 8.96
C ALA A 344 -1.66 4.26 8.32
N ILE A 345 -1.06 5.27 8.94
CA ILE A 345 -1.14 6.66 8.53
C ILE A 345 0.26 7.14 8.17
N ASP A 346 0.43 7.53 6.92
CA ASP A 346 1.66 8.13 6.35
C ASP A 346 1.47 9.63 6.14
N ASN A 347 2.53 10.34 5.74
CA ASN A 347 2.47 11.78 5.47
C ASN A 347 1.41 12.14 4.44
N LYS A 348 1.23 11.36 3.37
CA LYS A 348 0.14 11.61 2.40
C LYS A 348 -1.23 11.74 3.06
N LYS A 349 -1.56 10.83 3.98
CA LYS A 349 -2.85 10.86 4.70
C LYS A 349 -2.89 11.94 5.77
N ALA A 350 -1.82 12.06 6.56
CA ALA A 350 -1.72 13.06 7.61
C ALA A 350 -1.78 14.49 7.06
N ASP A 351 -1.06 14.77 5.98
CA ASP A 351 -0.99 16.09 5.36
C ASP A 351 -2.34 16.50 4.76
N PHE A 352 -3.05 15.58 4.09
CA PHE A 352 -4.42 15.84 3.61
C PHE A 352 -5.37 16.19 4.76
N LEU A 353 -5.35 15.38 5.82
CA LEU A 353 -6.20 15.52 6.98
C LEU A 353 -5.97 16.86 7.70
N ILE A 354 -4.70 17.12 8.05
CA ILE A 354 -4.29 18.32 8.78
C ILE A 354 -4.58 19.56 7.94
N SER A 355 -4.22 19.54 6.64
CA SER A 355 -4.45 20.70 5.76
C SER A 355 -5.93 21.04 5.62
N SER A 356 -6.79 20.02 5.55
CA SER A 356 -8.24 20.20 5.49
C SER A 356 -8.78 20.85 6.78
N ILE A 357 -8.38 20.34 7.96
CA ILE A 357 -8.84 20.85 9.25
C ILE A 357 -8.34 22.28 9.49
N ILE A 358 -7.08 22.58 9.19
CA ILE A 358 -6.51 23.93 9.36
C ILE A 358 -7.17 24.92 8.40
N THR A 359 -7.41 24.52 7.15
CA THR A 359 -8.16 25.34 6.18
C THR A 359 -9.56 25.66 6.71
N ALA A 360 -10.26 24.66 7.26
CA ALA A 360 -11.57 24.87 7.88
C ALA A 360 -11.53 25.73 9.15
N ARG A 361 -10.44 25.72 9.91
CA ARG A 361 -10.26 26.62 11.07
C ARG A 361 -10.04 28.07 10.65
N LYS A 362 -9.23 28.32 9.61
CA LYS A 362 -9.05 29.67 9.06
C LYS A 362 -10.34 30.26 8.53
N TYR A 363 -11.23 29.39 8.03
CA TYR A 363 -12.58 29.77 7.62
C TYR A 363 -13.50 29.95 8.85
N ARG A 364 -14.03 31.16 9.06
CA ARG A 364 -14.86 31.53 10.24
C ARG A 364 -14.17 31.13 11.57
N LYS A 365 -13.07 31.83 11.88
CA LYS A 365 -12.09 31.47 12.93
C LYS A 365 -12.66 31.24 14.33
N ASP A 366 -13.72 31.94 14.69
CA ASP A 366 -14.30 31.89 16.05
C ASP A 366 -15.18 30.66 16.32
N LEU A 367 -15.48 29.87 15.27
CA LEU A 367 -16.39 28.73 15.33
C LEU A 367 -15.62 27.41 15.45
N ALA A 368 -16.20 26.43 16.15
CA ALA A 368 -15.67 25.08 16.23
C ALA A 368 -15.67 24.36 14.87
N VAL A 369 -14.74 23.43 14.68
CA VAL A 369 -14.74 22.49 13.54
C VAL A 369 -15.58 21.28 13.94
N LYS A 370 -16.66 21.02 13.19
CA LYS A 370 -17.51 19.83 13.36
C LYS A 370 -17.38 18.93 12.13
N PHE A 371 -17.30 17.63 12.32
CA PHE A 371 -17.31 16.63 11.25
C PHE A 371 -18.75 16.21 10.97
N LEU A 372 -19.14 16.20 9.70
CA LEU A 372 -20.46 15.71 9.27
C LEU A 372 -20.43 14.20 9.17
N TYR A 373 -21.41 13.52 9.75
CA TYR A 373 -21.53 12.07 9.70
C TYR A 373 -22.63 11.67 8.70
N PRO A 374 -22.34 10.79 7.73
CA PRO A 374 -23.34 10.29 6.81
C PRO A 374 -24.39 9.51 7.59
N ILE A 375 -25.65 9.73 7.21
CA ILE A 375 -26.77 8.91 7.70
C ILE A 375 -26.76 7.61 6.91
N THR A 376 -26.75 6.49 7.62
CA THR A 376 -26.83 5.12 7.11
C THR A 376 -27.84 4.34 7.95
N ASP A 377 -28.16 3.11 7.53
CA ASP A 377 -28.98 2.18 8.30
C ASP A 377 -28.45 2.00 9.74
N ASP A 378 -27.12 2.08 9.94
CA ASP A 378 -26.47 1.85 11.23
C ASP A 378 -26.63 3.03 12.23
N ASN A 379 -27.07 4.22 11.79
CA ASN A 379 -27.21 5.41 12.66
C ASN A 379 -28.43 6.29 12.35
N SER A 380 -29.44 5.73 11.69
CA SER A 380 -30.64 6.46 11.28
C SER A 380 -31.63 6.65 12.44
N GLN A 381 -31.80 7.90 12.89
CA GLN A 381 -32.90 8.32 13.78
C GLN A 381 -33.73 9.40 13.08
N ILE A 382 -35.06 9.29 13.15
CA ILE A 382 -36.05 10.08 12.38
C ILE A 382 -35.92 11.61 12.59
N ASN A 383 -35.28 12.06 13.69
CA ASN A 383 -35.24 13.46 14.11
C ASN A 383 -33.85 14.12 14.02
N LYS A 384 -32.88 13.57 13.27
CA LYS A 384 -31.49 14.08 13.22
C LYS A 384 -30.93 14.15 11.80
N ILE A 385 -31.36 15.11 11.00
CA ILE A 385 -30.77 15.37 9.67
C ILE A 385 -29.41 16.07 9.85
N GLY A 386 -28.36 15.54 9.22
CA GLY A 386 -27.02 16.15 9.25
C GLY A 386 -26.30 16.01 10.60
N LYS A 387 -26.29 14.81 11.20
CA LYS A 387 -25.57 14.50 12.45
C LYS A 387 -24.11 14.95 12.33
N ARG A 388 -23.63 15.74 13.30
CA ARG A 388 -22.30 16.37 13.25
C ARG A 388 -21.79 16.65 14.65
N ASN A 389 -20.48 16.49 14.89
CA ASN A 389 -19.86 16.81 16.17
C ASN A 389 -18.36 17.08 15.99
N THR A 390 -17.66 17.55 17.04
CA THR A 390 -16.22 17.86 17.01
C THR A 390 -15.33 16.62 16.99
N TYR A 391 -15.87 15.45 17.31
CA TYR A 391 -15.15 14.18 17.28
C TYR A 391 -15.02 13.63 15.86
N MET A 392 -13.81 13.30 15.41
CA MET A 392 -13.61 12.63 14.13
C MET A 392 -13.62 11.10 14.32
N PRO A 393 -14.49 10.35 13.64
CA PRO A 393 -14.51 8.89 13.74
C PRO A 393 -13.26 8.26 13.09
N PRO A 394 -12.73 7.13 13.60
CA PRO A 394 -11.50 6.51 13.08
C PRO A 394 -11.52 6.20 11.58
N GLN A 395 -12.70 5.92 11.02
CA GLN A 395 -12.90 5.62 9.60
C GLN A 395 -12.52 6.78 8.68
N TYR A 396 -12.48 8.02 9.19
CA TYR A 396 -12.13 9.20 8.39
C TYR A 396 -10.62 9.39 8.23
N LEU A 397 -9.79 8.73 9.06
CA LEU A 397 -8.32 8.86 9.01
C LEU A 397 -7.73 8.48 7.64
N ASN A 398 -8.33 7.48 6.98
CA ASN A 398 -7.87 6.98 5.68
C ASN A 398 -8.93 7.20 4.58
N SER A 399 -9.88 8.11 4.82
CA SER A 399 -10.86 8.52 3.82
C SER A 399 -10.27 9.59 2.90
N SER A 400 -10.67 9.55 1.63
CA SER A 400 -10.26 10.53 0.60
C SER A 400 -11.17 11.76 0.54
N ILE A 401 -12.24 11.76 1.33
CA ILE A 401 -13.20 12.86 1.45
C ILE A 401 -13.40 13.19 2.93
N LEU A 402 -13.21 14.46 3.29
CA LEU A 402 -13.45 14.94 4.65
C LEU A 402 -14.53 16.03 4.64
N PRO A 403 -15.75 15.75 5.13
CA PRO A 403 -16.80 16.75 5.25
C PRO A 403 -16.74 17.46 6.61
N ILE A 404 -16.56 18.78 6.59
CA ILE A 404 -16.48 19.64 7.78
C ILE A 404 -17.62 20.66 7.75
N ILE A 405 -18.17 20.98 8.91
CA ILE A 405 -19.20 21.98 9.12
C ILE A 405 -18.68 23.10 10.01
N LYS A 406 -19.00 24.32 9.61
CA LYS A 406 -18.82 25.55 10.35
C LYS A 406 -20.18 26.23 10.47
N GLU A 407 -20.73 26.27 11.68
CA GLU A 407 -22.08 26.77 11.91
C GLU A 407 -22.14 27.71 13.12
N ASP A 408 -23.06 28.67 13.03
CA ASP A 408 -23.60 29.46 14.14
C ASP A 408 -25.13 29.48 14.02
N ARG A 409 -25.80 30.34 14.79
CA ARG A 409 -27.27 30.46 14.78
C ARG A 409 -27.86 30.80 13.41
N ASP A 410 -27.11 31.51 12.55
CA ASP A 410 -27.66 32.11 11.33
C ASP A 410 -27.19 31.39 10.05
N LYS A 411 -25.98 30.81 10.04
CA LYS A 411 -25.37 30.27 8.82
C LYS A 411 -24.68 28.93 9.05
N ILE A 412 -25.09 27.93 8.27
CA ILE A 412 -24.38 26.66 8.10
C ILE A 412 -23.53 26.70 6.83
N SER A 413 -22.22 26.56 7.00
CA SER A 413 -21.25 26.37 5.92
C SER A 413 -20.74 24.93 5.93
N VAL A 414 -20.84 24.24 4.79
CA VAL A 414 -20.32 22.88 4.63
C VAL A 414 -19.10 22.92 3.71
N LEU A 415 -17.97 22.46 4.23
CA LEU A 415 -16.69 22.39 3.58
C LEU A 415 -16.40 20.93 3.25
N LEU A 416 -16.27 20.59 1.96
CA LEU A 416 -16.00 19.24 1.50
C LEU A 416 -14.60 19.20 0.90
N PHE A 417 -13.67 18.54 1.60
CA PHE A 417 -12.29 18.40 1.16
C PHE A 417 -12.10 17.09 0.41
N CYS A 418 -11.51 17.16 -0.78
CA CYS A 418 -11.22 16.01 -1.62
C CYS A 418 -9.72 15.86 -1.83
N SER A 419 -9.18 14.66 -1.61
CA SER A 419 -7.77 14.37 -1.87
C SER A 419 -7.47 14.21 -3.36
N ASP A 420 -8.49 14.01 -4.18
CA ASP A 420 -8.37 13.85 -5.63
C ASP A 420 -8.03 15.19 -6.32
N PRO A 421 -7.35 15.16 -7.47
CA PRO A 421 -7.23 16.33 -8.34
C PRO A 421 -8.58 16.71 -8.95
N TYR A 422 -8.75 17.96 -9.36
CA TYR A 422 -9.94 18.48 -10.01
C TYR A 422 -10.19 17.81 -11.37
N SER A 423 -11.46 17.58 -11.69
CA SER A 423 -11.95 17.42 -13.06
C SER A 423 -13.44 17.74 -13.11
N LYS A 424 -13.95 18.09 -14.31
CA LYS A 424 -15.38 18.32 -14.54
C LYS A 424 -16.27 17.20 -14.02
N ASP A 425 -15.88 15.96 -14.32
CA ASP A 425 -16.61 14.75 -13.95
C ASP A 425 -16.62 14.53 -12.43
N ARG A 426 -15.46 14.68 -11.78
CA ARG A 426 -15.35 14.54 -10.33
C ARG A 426 -16.11 15.66 -9.61
N LEU A 427 -16.06 16.89 -10.10
CA LEU A 427 -16.86 17.99 -9.56
C LEU A 427 -18.35 17.65 -9.57
N ARG A 428 -18.87 17.09 -10.68
CA ARG A 428 -20.27 16.64 -10.75
C ARG A 428 -20.58 15.64 -9.63
N LYS A 429 -19.83 14.54 -9.57
CA LYS A 429 -19.95 13.49 -8.55
C LYS A 429 -19.91 14.02 -7.11
N VAL A 430 -19.00 14.96 -6.83
CA VAL A 430 -18.81 15.56 -5.51
C VAL A 430 -19.95 16.52 -5.13
N ILE A 431 -20.45 17.34 -6.06
CA ILE A 431 -21.64 18.17 -5.82
C ILE A 431 -22.84 17.28 -5.46
N TRP A 432 -23.03 16.17 -6.17
CA TRP A 432 -24.09 15.21 -5.87
C TRP A 432 -23.97 14.66 -4.45
N LEU A 433 -22.78 14.19 -4.06
CA LEU A 433 -22.51 13.66 -2.72
C LEU A 433 -22.82 14.72 -1.65
N LEU A 434 -22.34 15.94 -1.85
CA LEU A 434 -22.50 17.04 -0.91
C LEU A 434 -23.97 17.36 -0.63
N ILE A 435 -24.79 17.42 -1.67
CA ILE A 435 -26.22 17.71 -1.51
C ILE A 435 -26.91 16.53 -0.80
N ARG A 436 -26.53 15.28 -1.09
CA ARG A 436 -27.10 14.09 -0.42
C ARG A 436 -26.72 14.02 1.05
N LEU A 437 -25.46 14.28 1.40
CA LEU A 437 -24.98 14.28 2.79
C LEU A 437 -25.69 15.32 3.64
N THR A 438 -26.05 16.46 3.04
CA THR A 438 -26.61 17.60 3.77
C THR A 438 -28.12 17.72 3.64
N SER A 439 -28.75 16.98 2.71
CA SER A 439 -30.18 17.10 2.37
C SER A 439 -30.62 18.56 2.11
N GLY A 440 -29.71 19.41 1.63
CA GLY A 440 -29.99 20.83 1.38
C GLY A 440 -29.99 21.74 2.61
N LEU A 441 -29.53 21.26 3.78
CA LEU A 441 -29.52 22.00 5.04
C LEU A 441 -28.63 23.25 5.03
N ALA A 442 -27.60 23.30 4.18
CA ALA A 442 -26.57 24.33 4.25
C ALA A 442 -26.93 25.60 3.47
N ASN A 443 -26.49 26.74 4.01
CA ASN A 443 -26.58 28.03 3.33
C ASN A 443 -25.44 28.20 2.30
N GLU A 444 -24.33 27.51 2.52
CA GLU A 444 -23.10 27.66 1.74
C GLU A 444 -22.33 26.33 1.68
N TYR A 445 -21.75 26.09 0.52
CA TYR A 445 -20.99 24.91 0.18
C TYR A 445 -19.62 25.33 -0.38
N LYS A 446 -18.53 24.88 0.25
CA LYS A 446 -17.17 25.05 -0.27
C LYS A 446 -16.57 23.67 -0.58
N ILE A 447 -16.14 23.46 -1.81
CA ILE A 447 -15.51 22.20 -2.25
C ILE A 447 -14.04 22.48 -2.53
N TYR A 448 -13.16 21.68 -1.96
CA TYR A 448 -11.72 21.85 -2.07
C TYR A 448 -11.09 20.69 -2.84
N PHE A 449 -10.33 20.99 -3.89
CA PHE A 449 -9.51 20.04 -4.66
C PHE A 449 -8.03 20.41 -4.56
N THR A 450 -7.13 19.44 -4.66
CA THR A 450 -5.69 19.62 -4.43
C THR A 450 -4.96 20.45 -5.49
N ASP A 451 -5.49 20.57 -6.69
CA ASP A 451 -4.86 21.25 -7.85
C ASP A 451 -5.82 22.19 -8.59
N TYR A 452 -6.93 22.59 -7.98
CA TYR A 452 -7.90 23.48 -8.63
C TYR A 452 -7.31 24.87 -8.87
N ASP A 453 -7.50 25.37 -10.09
CA ASP A 453 -7.19 26.75 -10.50
C ASP A 453 -8.43 27.40 -11.13
N ASN A 454 -8.95 28.45 -10.47
CA ASN A 454 -10.11 29.19 -10.96
C ASN A 454 -9.85 29.90 -12.29
N SER A 455 -8.62 30.34 -12.55
CA SER A 455 -8.26 31.00 -13.82
C SER A 455 -8.39 30.06 -15.02
N GLN A 456 -8.14 28.76 -14.80
CA GLN A 456 -8.22 27.73 -15.81
C GLN A 456 -9.62 27.12 -15.93
N TYR A 457 -10.29 26.86 -14.79
CA TYR A 457 -11.49 26.02 -14.77
C TYR A 457 -12.79 26.76 -14.40
N GLY A 458 -12.75 28.06 -14.09
CA GLY A 458 -13.93 28.81 -13.59
C GLY A 458 -15.17 28.73 -14.49
N ASN A 459 -15.00 28.79 -15.81
CA ASN A 459 -16.11 28.64 -16.76
C ASN A 459 -16.73 27.23 -16.72
N GLU A 460 -15.89 26.21 -16.66
CA GLU A 460 -16.31 24.80 -16.60
C GLU A 460 -17.06 24.47 -15.31
N VAL A 461 -16.63 25.05 -14.19
CA VAL A 461 -17.32 24.97 -12.89
C VAL A 461 -18.73 25.55 -12.99
N ASN A 462 -18.86 26.75 -13.56
CA ASN A 462 -20.16 27.41 -13.71
C ASN A 462 -21.11 26.62 -14.62
N GLU A 463 -20.60 26.05 -15.72
CA GLU A 463 -21.38 25.14 -16.57
C GLU A 463 -21.86 23.91 -15.79
N THR A 464 -20.98 23.34 -14.97
CA THR A 464 -21.27 22.15 -14.18
C THR A 464 -22.36 22.42 -13.13
N ILE A 465 -22.27 23.54 -12.40
CA ILE A 465 -23.30 23.94 -11.44
C ILE A 465 -24.64 24.18 -12.14
N ARG A 466 -24.64 24.87 -13.29
CA ARG A 466 -25.88 25.09 -14.08
C ARG A 466 -26.52 23.80 -14.56
N SER A 467 -25.73 22.75 -14.84
CA SER A 467 -26.25 21.46 -15.33
C SER A 467 -27.18 20.74 -14.34
N TYR A 468 -27.15 21.12 -13.05
CA TYR A 468 -28.08 20.62 -12.03
C TYR A 468 -29.48 21.24 -12.12
N ASN A 469 -29.71 22.24 -12.98
CA ASN A 469 -31.00 22.93 -13.17
C ASN A 469 -31.66 23.41 -11.87
N ASN A 470 -30.84 23.76 -10.87
CA ASN A 470 -31.32 24.17 -9.56
C ASN A 470 -30.76 25.55 -9.22
N ASN A 471 -31.61 26.57 -9.36
CA ASN A 471 -31.26 27.96 -9.11
C ASN A 471 -30.84 28.21 -7.65
N ASP A 472 -31.25 27.35 -6.70
CA ASP A 472 -30.86 27.47 -5.29
C ASP A 472 -29.41 27.04 -5.01
N LEU A 473 -28.77 26.32 -5.94
CA LEU A 473 -27.35 25.94 -5.84
C LEU A 473 -26.44 27.05 -6.38
N ILE A 474 -26.94 27.84 -7.33
CA ILE A 474 -26.22 28.95 -7.95
C ILE A 474 -25.97 30.03 -6.89
N GLY A 475 -24.71 30.36 -6.65
CA GLY A 475 -24.31 31.32 -5.61
C GLY A 475 -24.15 30.72 -4.21
N LYS A 476 -24.40 29.41 -4.01
CA LYS A 476 -24.09 28.70 -2.76
C LYS A 476 -22.86 27.82 -2.83
N ILE A 477 -22.50 27.31 -4.01
CA ILE A 477 -21.35 26.42 -4.22
C ILE A 477 -20.13 27.22 -4.68
N PHE A 478 -19.02 27.04 -3.98
CA PHE A 478 -17.73 27.65 -4.28
C PHE A 478 -16.65 26.56 -4.36
N ILE A 479 -15.79 26.63 -5.37
CA ILE A 479 -14.69 25.68 -5.55
C ILE A 479 -13.38 26.40 -5.23
N GLU A 480 -12.54 25.75 -4.43
CA GLU A 480 -11.32 26.33 -3.88
C GLU A 480 -10.16 25.34 -4.03
N ASN A 481 -8.93 25.86 -4.01
CA ASN A 481 -7.73 25.03 -3.96
C ASN A 481 -7.44 24.61 -2.51
N LEU A 482 -7.18 23.32 -2.28
CA LEU A 482 -6.60 22.81 -1.04
C LEU A 482 -5.08 22.90 -1.08
N ASN A 483 -4.55 24.00 -0.56
CA ASN A 483 -3.12 24.12 -0.35
C ASN A 483 -2.68 23.21 0.80
N LEU A 484 -1.57 22.51 0.61
CA LEU A 484 -0.89 21.83 1.71
C LEU A 484 -0.45 22.88 2.73
N CYS A 485 -0.75 22.63 4.00
CA CYS A 485 -0.31 23.52 5.07
C CYS A 485 1.22 23.60 5.10
N ASN A 486 1.74 24.82 5.11
CA ASN A 486 3.14 25.07 5.42
C ASN A 486 3.32 25.27 6.94
N SER A 487 4.58 25.35 7.38
CA SER A 487 4.93 25.60 8.77
C SER A 487 4.17 26.82 9.32
N CYS A 488 4.33 28.01 8.71
CA CYS A 488 3.77 29.27 9.19
C CYS A 488 2.26 29.25 9.48
N GLU A 489 1.49 28.42 8.78
CA GLU A 489 0.04 28.30 8.97
C GLU A 489 -0.38 27.51 10.22
N LEU A 490 0.50 26.67 10.76
CA LEU A 490 0.27 25.90 11.99
C LEU A 490 0.48 26.72 13.28
N GLN A 491 1.11 27.89 13.21
CA GLN A 491 1.18 28.87 14.32
C GLN A 491 -0.21 29.33 14.78
N THR A 492 -1.24 29.16 13.93
CA THR A 492 -2.62 29.51 14.27
C THR A 492 -3.35 28.45 15.09
N VAL A 493 -2.71 27.33 15.43
CA VAL A 493 -3.24 26.35 16.38
C VAL A 493 -3.07 26.94 17.78
N PRO A 494 -4.15 27.39 18.46
CA PRO A 494 -4.01 27.92 19.80
C PRO A 494 -3.58 26.79 20.72
N THR A 495 -2.43 26.93 21.38
CA THR A 495 -1.94 26.06 22.46
C THR A 495 -2.95 25.96 23.61
N ASN A 496 -3.88 26.92 23.69
CA ASN A 496 -5.01 26.94 24.62
C ASN A 496 -6.34 26.86 23.86
N ILE A 497 -6.97 25.68 23.85
CA ILE A 497 -8.37 25.47 23.41
C ILE A 497 -9.32 26.09 24.45
N ILE A 498 -9.24 27.40 24.67
CA ILE A 498 -10.12 28.10 25.60
C ILE A 498 -11.13 28.91 24.79
N SER A 499 -12.37 28.39 24.75
CA SER A 499 -13.62 29.07 24.34
C SER A 499 -13.85 29.37 22.84
N LEU A 500 -13.65 28.41 21.93
CA LEU A 500 -14.35 28.49 20.64
C LEU A 500 -15.86 28.36 20.86
N LYS A 501 -16.68 29.13 20.15
CA LYS A 501 -18.14 29.05 20.26
C LYS A 501 -18.63 27.76 19.60
N ASP A 502 -19.09 26.82 20.42
CA ASP A 502 -19.82 25.63 19.98
C ASP A 502 -21.32 25.89 20.02
N GLU A 503 -21.82 26.62 19.02
CA GLU A 503 -23.24 26.88 18.85
C GLU A 503 -23.84 25.88 17.84
N PHE A 504 -25.11 25.54 18.01
CA PHE A 504 -25.90 24.77 17.04
C PHE A 504 -26.84 25.71 16.30
N PHE A 505 -27.01 25.46 15.00
CA PHE A 505 -28.03 26.15 14.20
C PHE A 505 -29.44 25.83 14.71
N ASP A 506 -30.33 26.82 14.76
CA ASP A 506 -31.74 26.62 15.14
C ASP A 506 -32.52 26.00 13.97
N GLU A 507 -32.81 24.70 14.09
CA GLU A 507 -33.49 23.92 13.06
C GLU A 507 -34.90 24.44 12.72
N THR A 508 -35.54 25.23 13.60
CA THR A 508 -36.89 25.77 13.36
C THR A 508 -36.94 26.79 12.20
N ILE A 509 -35.82 27.44 11.91
CA ILE A 509 -35.72 28.54 10.93
C ILE A 509 -35.76 28.03 9.47
N ASN A 510 -35.47 26.75 9.20
CA ASN A 510 -35.26 26.22 7.84
C ASN A 510 -36.26 25.13 7.38
N ASN A 511 -37.33 24.88 8.14
CA ASN A 511 -38.34 23.86 7.82
C ASN A 511 -39.07 24.08 6.46
N THR A 512 -38.92 25.24 5.83
CA THR A 512 -39.56 25.61 4.55
C THR A 512 -38.70 25.36 3.31
N LYS A 513 -37.43 24.93 3.42
CA LYS A 513 -36.53 24.71 2.26
C LYS A 513 -36.03 23.26 2.18
N LYS A 514 -36.88 22.34 1.70
CA LYS A 514 -36.43 20.98 1.30
C LYS A 514 -36.10 20.97 -0.18
N LEU A 515 -34.81 20.82 -0.50
CA LEU A 515 -34.34 20.69 -1.88
C LEU A 515 -34.81 19.34 -2.46
N ARG A 516 -35.75 19.36 -3.40
CA ARG A 516 -36.22 18.16 -4.11
C ARG A 516 -35.33 17.95 -5.35
N ILE A 517 -34.49 16.92 -5.33
CA ILE A 517 -33.63 16.57 -6.47
C ILE A 517 -34.30 15.46 -7.26
N GLU A 518 -34.49 15.68 -8.56
CA GLU A 518 -35.04 14.68 -9.49
C GLU A 518 -34.02 13.53 -9.73
N PRO A 519 -34.42 12.25 -9.64
CA PRO A 519 -33.49 11.10 -9.61
C PRO A 519 -32.70 10.77 -10.88
N HIS A 520 -32.87 11.50 -12.00
CA HIS A 520 -32.47 11.02 -13.33
C HIS A 520 -31.30 11.76 -14.01
N LEU A 521 -30.43 12.47 -13.28
CA LEU A 521 -29.33 13.23 -13.90
C LEU A 521 -27.95 13.00 -13.24
N ILE A 522 -27.06 12.42 -14.08
CA ILE A 522 -25.59 12.62 -14.18
C ILE A 522 -24.74 12.11 -13.00
N ASP A 523 -24.12 10.94 -13.22
CA ASP A 523 -22.95 10.37 -12.52
C ASP A 523 -22.87 10.59 -10.99
N TYR A 524 -23.54 9.70 -10.24
CA TYR A 524 -23.58 9.70 -8.76
C TYR A 524 -22.30 9.14 -8.12
N LEU A 525 -21.95 9.65 -6.94
CA LEU A 525 -20.86 9.14 -6.11
C LEU A 525 -21.43 8.37 -4.91
N PRO A 526 -21.45 7.03 -4.93
CA PRO A 526 -22.09 6.24 -3.87
C PRO A 526 -21.39 6.39 -2.52
N TYR A 527 -22.18 6.39 -1.46
CA TYR A 527 -21.73 6.35 -0.07
C TYR A 527 -22.70 5.52 0.78
N GLY A 528 -22.29 5.10 1.98
CA GLY A 528 -23.21 4.43 2.90
C GLY A 528 -23.80 3.15 2.30
N ASP A 529 -25.08 2.94 2.57
CA ASP A 529 -25.80 1.72 2.17
C ASP A 529 -25.94 1.57 0.66
N SER A 530 -25.80 2.66 -0.12
CA SER A 530 -25.80 2.59 -1.58
C SER A 530 -24.63 1.79 -2.16
N LEU A 531 -23.56 1.57 -1.38
CA LEU A 531 -22.43 0.72 -1.76
C LEU A 531 -22.71 -0.77 -1.55
N LYS A 532 -23.59 -1.15 -0.62
CA LYS A 532 -23.82 -2.54 -0.20
C LYS A 532 -24.10 -3.48 -1.39
N PRO A 533 -24.99 -3.16 -2.35
CA PRO A 533 -25.32 -4.08 -3.43
C PRO A 533 -24.13 -4.39 -4.35
N PHE A 534 -23.25 -3.43 -4.58
CA PHE A 534 -22.02 -3.65 -5.32
C PHE A 534 -21.04 -4.51 -4.52
N LEU A 535 -20.75 -4.10 -3.28
CA LEU A 535 -19.76 -4.77 -2.43
C LEU A 535 -20.17 -6.21 -2.10
N ASP A 536 -21.47 -6.48 -1.94
CA ASP A 536 -21.98 -7.81 -1.60
C ASP A 536 -22.11 -8.75 -2.81
N SER A 537 -22.10 -8.21 -4.04
CA SER A 537 -22.22 -9.01 -5.25
C SER A 537 -21.17 -10.13 -5.37
N ASP A 538 -21.54 -11.24 -6.02
CA ASP A 538 -20.65 -12.39 -6.26
C ASP A 538 -19.40 -12.04 -7.08
N ALA A 539 -19.44 -10.93 -7.82
CA ALA A 539 -18.30 -10.43 -8.59
C ALA A 539 -17.18 -9.89 -7.70
N VAL A 540 -17.52 -9.41 -6.51
CA VAL A 540 -16.58 -8.77 -5.57
C VAL A 540 -16.15 -9.79 -4.51
N LYS A 541 -14.90 -10.24 -4.55
CA LYS A 541 -14.41 -11.20 -3.55
C LYS A 541 -13.87 -10.48 -2.33
N THR A 542 -13.94 -11.17 -1.18
CA THR A 542 -13.37 -10.70 0.09
C THR A 542 -11.89 -10.31 -0.02
N GLU A 543 -11.10 -11.04 -0.82
CA GLU A 543 -9.68 -10.72 -0.99
C GLU A 543 -9.46 -9.45 -1.82
N ASP A 544 -10.32 -9.17 -2.80
CA ASP A 544 -10.25 -7.95 -3.61
C ASP A 544 -10.51 -6.72 -2.74
N LEU A 545 -11.54 -6.79 -1.88
CA LEU A 545 -11.84 -5.73 -0.90
C LEU A 545 -10.70 -5.52 0.10
N LYS A 546 -10.04 -6.61 0.53
CA LYS A 546 -8.86 -6.52 1.40
C LYS A 546 -7.71 -5.82 0.71
N VAL A 547 -7.38 -6.18 -0.52
CA VAL A 547 -6.29 -5.56 -1.27
C VAL A 547 -6.58 -4.07 -1.49
N PHE A 548 -7.82 -3.72 -1.84
CA PHE A 548 -8.23 -2.33 -1.95
C PHE A 548 -8.01 -1.55 -0.64
N LEU A 549 -8.50 -2.09 0.49
CA LEU A 549 -8.36 -1.44 1.79
C LEU A 549 -6.90 -1.39 2.26
N GLN A 550 -6.08 -2.39 1.95
CA GLN A 550 -4.64 -2.40 2.22
C GLN A 550 -3.93 -1.27 1.48
N ASN A 551 -4.29 -1.00 0.22
CA ASN A 551 -3.75 0.14 -0.53
C ASN A 551 -4.16 1.48 0.08
N LYS A 552 -5.30 1.53 0.77
CA LYS A 552 -5.69 2.68 1.59
C LYS A 552 -5.06 2.68 2.98
N GLY A 553 -4.21 1.72 3.35
CA GLY A 553 -3.56 1.63 4.67
C GLY A 553 -4.42 1.01 5.77
N ILE A 554 -5.45 0.23 5.41
CA ILE A 554 -6.36 -0.44 6.35
C ILE A 554 -6.16 -1.95 6.27
N TYR A 555 -5.88 -2.58 7.41
CA TYR A 555 -5.55 -3.98 7.52
C TYR A 555 -6.44 -4.69 8.54
N PHE A 556 -6.82 -5.93 8.26
CA PHE A 556 -7.55 -6.76 9.22
C PHE A 556 -7.37 -8.23 8.87
N LYS A 557 -7.44 -9.08 9.90
CA LYS A 557 -7.30 -10.53 9.74
C LYS A 557 -8.58 -11.21 9.28
N THR A 558 -9.74 -10.68 9.67
CA THR A 558 -11.05 -11.30 9.42
C THR A 558 -11.26 -11.59 7.93
N ALA A 559 -11.83 -12.75 7.60
CA ALA A 559 -12.28 -13.09 6.25
C ALA A 559 -13.80 -12.92 6.07
N ASN A 560 -14.48 -12.38 7.08
CA ASN A 560 -15.92 -12.14 7.04
C ASN A 560 -16.21 -10.94 6.13
N LYS A 561 -16.79 -11.19 4.95
CA LYS A 561 -17.15 -10.18 3.95
C LYS A 561 -18.10 -9.13 4.53
N THR A 562 -19.10 -9.53 5.31
CA THR A 562 -20.07 -8.63 5.95
C THR A 562 -19.40 -7.60 6.85
N LYS A 563 -18.42 -7.99 7.68
CA LYS A 563 -17.66 -7.05 8.52
C LYS A 563 -16.87 -6.03 7.69
N ILE A 564 -16.35 -6.44 6.54
CA ILE A 564 -15.61 -5.57 5.62
C ILE A 564 -16.57 -4.57 4.96
N ILE A 565 -17.71 -5.05 4.46
CA ILE A 565 -18.75 -4.21 3.89
C ILE A 565 -19.21 -3.18 4.91
N GLN A 566 -19.50 -3.61 6.15
CA GLN A 566 -19.90 -2.75 7.25
C GLN A 566 -18.87 -1.65 7.62
N LEU A 567 -17.58 -1.89 7.38
CA LEU A 567 -16.53 -0.88 7.53
C LEU A 567 -16.53 0.08 6.33
N MET A 568 -16.61 -0.46 5.12
CA MET A 568 -16.59 0.35 3.90
C MET A 568 -17.81 1.27 3.80
N THR A 569 -18.98 0.85 4.26
CA THR A 569 -20.19 1.68 4.26
C THR A 569 -20.12 2.84 5.25
N SER A 570 -19.27 2.78 6.27
CA SER A 570 -19.04 3.90 7.19
C SER A 570 -17.91 4.83 6.75
N MET A 571 -17.25 4.54 5.62
CA MET A 571 -16.23 5.40 5.01
C MET A 571 -16.84 6.25 3.88
N LEU A 572 -16.17 7.37 3.59
CA LEU A 572 -16.42 8.15 2.37
C LEU A 572 -15.31 7.88 1.36
N PHE A 573 -15.69 7.57 0.13
CA PHE A 573 -14.78 7.28 -0.97
C PHE A 573 -14.83 8.40 -2.00
N SER A 574 -13.67 8.76 -2.53
CA SER A 574 -13.60 9.70 -3.65
C SER A 574 -14.00 9.05 -4.97
N SER A 575 -14.07 9.85 -6.04
CA SER A 575 -14.39 9.30 -7.36
C SER A 575 -13.29 8.34 -7.83
N LEU A 576 -12.02 8.71 -7.62
CA LEU A 576 -10.89 7.83 -7.94
C LEU A 576 -10.87 6.56 -7.09
N ASP A 577 -11.32 6.62 -5.82
CA ASP A 577 -11.45 5.42 -5.00
C ASP A 577 -12.47 4.43 -5.56
N ILE A 578 -13.64 4.92 -5.98
CA ILE A 578 -14.70 4.07 -6.55
C ILE A 578 -14.25 3.50 -7.90
N GLU A 579 -13.64 4.33 -8.75
CA GLU A 579 -13.06 3.88 -10.02
C GLU A 579 -11.98 2.82 -9.80
N SER A 580 -11.05 3.07 -8.86
CA SER A 580 -10.01 2.13 -8.50
C SER A 580 -10.57 0.83 -7.94
N LEU A 581 -11.60 0.88 -7.07
CA LEU A 581 -12.27 -0.31 -6.55
C LEU A 581 -12.95 -1.11 -7.66
N VAL A 582 -13.64 -0.43 -8.57
CA VAL A 582 -14.26 -1.05 -9.76
C VAL A 582 -13.19 -1.68 -10.64
N ASP A 583 -12.07 -1.02 -10.86
CA ASP A 583 -10.95 -1.56 -11.61
C ASP A 583 -10.31 -2.74 -10.91
N PHE A 584 -10.07 -2.69 -9.59
CA PHE A 584 -9.54 -3.82 -8.82
C PHE A 584 -10.42 -5.07 -8.96
N VAL A 585 -11.74 -4.89 -8.96
CA VAL A 585 -12.71 -5.97 -9.19
C VAL A 585 -12.73 -6.41 -10.66
N ASN A 586 -12.51 -5.49 -11.60
CA ASN A 586 -12.58 -5.73 -13.04
C ASN A 586 -11.26 -6.15 -13.70
N ILE A 587 -10.09 -6.04 -13.03
CA ILE A 587 -8.79 -6.48 -13.56
C ILE A 587 -8.91 -7.95 -13.93
N ASP A 588 -9.06 -8.18 -15.25
CA ASP A 588 -8.81 -9.29 -16.18
C ASP A 588 -8.49 -10.72 -15.67
N ASN A 589 -8.78 -11.04 -14.42
CA ASN A 589 -8.52 -12.33 -13.76
C ASN A 589 -9.74 -13.25 -13.82
N LYS A 590 -10.77 -12.89 -14.60
CA LYS A 590 -11.75 -13.89 -15.04
C LYS A 590 -11.01 -14.89 -15.91
N THR A 591 -11.13 -16.16 -15.53
CA THR A 591 -10.48 -17.26 -16.22
C THR A 591 -10.78 -17.21 -17.71
N LYS A 592 -9.73 -17.11 -18.54
CA LYS A 592 -9.86 -17.07 -19.99
C LYS A 592 -10.11 -18.46 -20.54
N GLU A 593 -11.10 -18.56 -21.40
CA GLU A 593 -11.32 -19.70 -22.29
C GLU A 593 -10.53 -19.49 -23.57
N SER A 594 -10.05 -20.58 -24.16
CA SER A 594 -9.25 -20.56 -25.38
C SER A 594 -9.70 -21.61 -26.37
N SER A 595 -9.73 -21.24 -27.65
CA SER A 595 -9.93 -22.14 -28.80
C SER A 595 -8.99 -21.78 -29.94
N SER A 596 -8.86 -22.67 -30.93
CA SER A 596 -7.95 -22.48 -32.06
C SER A 596 -8.62 -22.83 -33.39
N ALA A 597 -8.33 -22.06 -34.43
CA ALA A 597 -8.69 -22.36 -35.82
C ALA A 597 -7.42 -22.38 -36.67
N GLN A 598 -7.25 -23.42 -37.49
CA GLN A 598 -6.05 -23.60 -38.32
C GLN A 598 -6.42 -23.62 -39.81
N TYR A 599 -5.55 -23.07 -40.66
CA TYR A 599 -5.69 -23.11 -42.11
C TYR A 599 -4.35 -23.48 -42.74
N ASN A 600 -4.37 -24.25 -43.83
CA ASN A 600 -3.17 -24.55 -44.59
C ASN A 600 -2.74 -23.32 -45.40
N LEU A 601 -1.44 -23.07 -45.48
CA LEU A 601 -0.85 -22.03 -46.32
C LEU A 601 -0.74 -22.51 -47.76
N VAL A 602 -1.07 -21.64 -48.71
CA VAL A 602 -0.86 -21.90 -50.15
C VAL A 602 0.62 -21.79 -50.51
N ASN A 603 1.38 -20.91 -49.82
CA ASN A 603 2.82 -20.76 -49.98
C ASN A 603 3.53 -20.73 -48.62
N GLU A 604 4.24 -21.81 -48.30
CA GLU A 604 4.95 -22.01 -47.02
C GLU A 604 6.11 -21.02 -46.80
N ASN A 605 6.65 -20.43 -47.87
CA ASN A 605 7.82 -19.53 -47.79
C ASN A 605 7.46 -18.08 -47.41
N LYS A 606 6.17 -17.72 -47.40
CA LYS A 606 5.74 -16.34 -47.15
C LYS A 606 5.81 -15.99 -45.65
N GLN A 607 6.42 -14.86 -45.31
CA GLN A 607 6.61 -14.43 -43.91
C GLN A 607 5.34 -13.81 -43.32
N MET A 608 5.23 -13.77 -41.99
CA MET A 608 4.03 -13.30 -41.29
C MET A 608 3.71 -11.83 -41.59
N ASP A 609 4.74 -10.97 -41.68
CA ASP A 609 4.60 -9.56 -42.05
C ASP A 609 4.00 -9.37 -43.44
N GLN A 610 4.39 -10.23 -44.40
CA GLN A 610 3.86 -10.24 -45.76
C GLN A 610 2.41 -10.73 -45.83
N LEU A 611 2.04 -11.74 -45.03
CA LEU A 611 0.67 -12.28 -44.97
C LEU A 611 -0.33 -11.23 -44.46
N PHE A 612 0.09 -10.38 -43.51
CA PHE A 612 -0.80 -9.42 -42.84
C PHE A 612 -0.58 -7.95 -43.20
N ALA A 613 0.33 -7.61 -44.13
CA ALA A 613 0.69 -6.24 -44.49
C ALA A 613 -0.51 -5.32 -44.77
N ASN A 614 -1.52 -5.85 -45.48
CA ASN A 614 -2.70 -5.10 -45.94
C ASN A 614 -4.02 -5.64 -45.36
N LYS A 615 -3.99 -6.31 -44.20
CA LYS A 615 -5.18 -6.86 -43.55
C LYS A 615 -5.73 -5.89 -42.52
N THR A 616 -7.00 -5.58 -42.64
CA THR A 616 -7.70 -4.61 -41.78
C THR A 616 -8.87 -5.28 -41.06
N ILE A 617 -9.27 -4.71 -39.93
CA ILE A 617 -10.43 -5.16 -39.16
C ILE A 617 -11.48 -4.07 -39.25
N ASP A 618 -12.69 -4.46 -39.65
CA ASP A 618 -13.85 -3.59 -39.71
C ASP A 618 -14.59 -3.69 -38.36
N GLN A 619 -14.41 -2.66 -37.53
CA GLN A 619 -14.98 -2.60 -36.17
C GLN A 619 -16.52 -2.57 -36.19
N ASP A 620 -17.15 -1.90 -37.17
CA ASP A 620 -18.60 -1.81 -37.27
C ASP A 620 -19.23 -3.19 -37.49
N LYS A 621 -18.59 -4.03 -38.34
CA LYS A 621 -19.01 -5.42 -38.52
C LYS A 621 -18.72 -6.30 -37.31
N LEU A 622 -17.73 -5.98 -36.48
CA LEU A 622 -17.51 -6.68 -35.21
C LEU A 622 -18.61 -6.36 -34.19
N GLN A 623 -19.14 -5.14 -34.24
CA GLN A 623 -20.18 -4.62 -33.35
C GLN A 623 -21.60 -5.02 -33.77
N ASP A 624 -21.83 -5.34 -35.06
CA ASP A 624 -23.16 -5.63 -35.60
C ASP A 624 -23.94 -6.69 -34.79
N LYS A 625 -25.14 -6.35 -34.30
CA LYS A 625 -26.01 -7.21 -33.47
C LYS A 625 -25.33 -7.81 -32.22
N LEU A 626 -24.25 -7.20 -31.74
CA LEU A 626 -23.59 -7.59 -30.50
C LEU A 626 -24.29 -6.92 -29.32
N ASN A 627 -24.63 -7.70 -28.29
CA ASN A 627 -25.22 -7.17 -27.06
C ASN A 627 -24.14 -6.64 -26.08
N ALA A 628 -23.13 -5.95 -26.60
CA ALA A 628 -21.99 -5.36 -25.87
C ALA A 628 -21.28 -4.35 -26.79
N ASP A 629 -20.69 -3.30 -26.23
CA ASP A 629 -19.96 -2.23 -26.93
C ASP A 629 -18.46 -2.50 -26.96
N ILE A 630 -17.82 -2.39 -28.13
CA ILE A 630 -16.37 -2.40 -28.26
C ILE A 630 -15.80 -1.04 -27.86
N VAL A 631 -15.08 -1.01 -26.73
CA VAL A 631 -14.50 0.22 -26.16
C VAL A 631 -13.11 0.50 -26.73
N SER A 632 -12.31 -0.54 -26.93
CA SER A 632 -10.99 -0.41 -27.55
C SER A 632 -10.60 -1.64 -28.35
N LEU A 633 -9.81 -1.40 -29.39
CA LEU A 633 -9.22 -2.42 -30.26
C LEU A 633 -7.75 -2.07 -30.47
N GLU A 634 -6.87 -2.93 -29.98
CA GLU A 634 -5.42 -2.82 -30.10
C GLU A 634 -4.92 -3.89 -31.08
N GLN A 635 -4.12 -3.47 -32.06
CA GLN A 635 -3.54 -4.38 -33.06
C GLN A 635 -2.01 -4.30 -33.03
N THR A 636 -1.38 -5.45 -32.82
CA THR A 636 0.07 -5.63 -32.92
C THR A 636 0.37 -6.33 -34.25
N LYS A 637 0.96 -5.58 -35.19
CA LYS A 637 1.39 -6.11 -36.50
C LYS A 637 2.74 -6.85 -36.39
N PRO A 638 3.03 -7.78 -37.31
CA PRO A 638 4.26 -8.57 -37.27
C PRO A 638 5.43 -7.67 -37.71
N LYS A 639 6.59 -7.85 -37.09
CA LYS A 639 7.86 -7.22 -37.51
C LYS A 639 8.82 -8.33 -37.96
N LYS A 640 9.84 -8.00 -38.76
CA LYS A 640 10.82 -8.97 -39.29
C LYS A 640 11.42 -9.94 -38.25
N ASP A 641 11.52 -9.54 -36.98
CA ASP A 641 12.06 -10.34 -35.87
C ASP A 641 11.01 -10.91 -34.88
N THR A 642 9.73 -10.56 -35.02
CA THR A 642 8.66 -11.03 -34.13
C THR A 642 7.45 -11.50 -34.94
N ASP A 643 7.33 -12.82 -35.07
CA ASP A 643 6.33 -13.56 -35.85
C ASP A 643 4.92 -13.57 -35.19
N ILE A 644 4.55 -12.48 -34.51
CA ILE A 644 3.33 -12.38 -33.71
C ILE A 644 2.42 -11.31 -34.31
N TYR A 645 1.25 -11.74 -34.79
CA TYR A 645 0.12 -10.85 -35.06
C TYR A 645 -0.90 -11.03 -33.94
N ALA A 646 -1.22 -9.95 -33.21
CA ALA A 646 -2.14 -10.02 -32.08
C ALA A 646 -3.19 -8.92 -32.17
N ILE A 647 -4.45 -9.26 -31.90
CA ILE A 647 -5.54 -8.29 -31.76
C ILE A 647 -6.13 -8.47 -30.37
N LYS A 648 -6.21 -7.39 -29.60
CA LYS A 648 -6.80 -7.35 -28.27
C LYS A 648 -7.98 -6.37 -28.28
N ILE A 649 -9.13 -6.81 -27.80
CA ILE A 649 -10.38 -6.05 -27.83
C ILE A 649 -10.98 -6.02 -26.44
N HIS A 650 -11.34 -4.83 -25.98
CA HIS A 650 -12.05 -4.60 -24.72
C HIS A 650 -13.52 -4.26 -24.99
N LEU A 651 -14.41 -4.90 -24.23
CA LEU A 651 -15.85 -4.89 -24.41
C LEU A 651 -16.57 -4.48 -23.13
N GLU A 652 -17.64 -3.71 -23.26
CA GLU A 652 -18.54 -3.32 -22.18
C GLU A 652 -19.97 -3.78 -22.46
N GLN A 653 -20.61 -4.45 -21.51
CA GLN A 653 -22.02 -4.85 -21.63
C GLN A 653 -22.84 -4.17 -20.54
N LYS A 654 -23.82 -3.34 -20.93
CA LYS A 654 -24.75 -2.70 -20.01
C LYS A 654 -25.91 -3.62 -19.65
N ASN A 655 -26.11 -3.88 -18.38
CA ASN A 655 -27.25 -4.59 -17.81
C ASN A 655 -28.18 -3.57 -17.11
N PRO A 656 -29.32 -3.20 -17.73
CA PRO A 656 -30.22 -2.18 -17.20
C PRO A 656 -30.96 -2.61 -15.93
N ASN A 657 -31.00 -3.91 -15.62
CA ASN A 657 -31.63 -4.45 -14.41
C ASN A 657 -30.68 -4.42 -13.19
N LYS A 658 -29.45 -3.96 -13.36
CA LYS A 658 -28.45 -3.80 -12.29
C LYS A 658 -28.28 -2.32 -11.95
N GLN A 659 -28.02 -2.02 -10.68
CA GLN A 659 -27.66 -0.66 -10.24
C GLN A 659 -26.48 -0.13 -11.05
N ALA A 660 -26.43 1.18 -11.28
CA ALA A 660 -25.52 1.77 -12.25
C ALA A 660 -24.02 1.44 -12.02
N LEU A 661 -23.56 1.24 -10.76
CA LEU A 661 -22.20 0.82 -10.39
C LEU A 661 -21.80 -0.56 -10.93
N VAL A 662 -22.77 -1.46 -11.11
CA VAL A 662 -22.61 -2.83 -11.62
C VAL A 662 -23.35 -3.05 -12.93
N SER A 663 -23.86 -1.97 -13.52
CA SER A 663 -24.57 -2.03 -14.79
C SER A 663 -23.62 -2.38 -15.92
N ILE A 664 -22.34 -2.02 -15.84
CA ILE A 664 -21.37 -2.26 -16.92
C ILE A 664 -20.50 -3.47 -16.56
N ALA A 665 -20.62 -4.55 -17.33
CA ALA A 665 -19.74 -5.70 -17.26
C ALA A 665 -18.64 -5.59 -18.32
N ARG A 666 -17.37 -5.58 -17.89
CA ARG A 666 -16.21 -5.58 -18.79
C ARG A 666 -15.79 -7.00 -19.18
N SER A 667 -15.36 -7.15 -20.43
CA SER A 667 -14.79 -8.39 -20.95
C SER A 667 -13.69 -8.12 -21.98
N THR A 668 -12.87 -9.13 -22.23
CA THR A 668 -11.68 -9.02 -23.08
C THR A 668 -11.65 -10.19 -24.05
N ALA A 669 -11.40 -9.89 -25.32
CA ALA A 669 -11.13 -10.84 -26.38
C ALA A 669 -9.69 -10.65 -26.89
N THR A 670 -8.99 -11.72 -27.18
CA THR A 670 -7.64 -11.68 -27.77
C THR A 670 -7.53 -12.72 -28.87
N VAL A 671 -7.03 -12.33 -30.04
CA VAL A 671 -6.75 -13.22 -31.16
C VAL A 671 -5.25 -13.13 -31.46
N ASN A 672 -4.52 -14.21 -31.20
CA ASN A 672 -3.11 -14.33 -31.51
C ASN A 672 -2.93 -15.25 -32.71
N VAL A 673 -2.17 -14.83 -33.72
CA VAL A 673 -1.89 -15.64 -34.91
C VAL A 673 -0.45 -16.12 -34.87
N LYS A 674 -0.26 -17.41 -35.16
CA LYS A 674 1.04 -18.06 -35.24
C LYS A 674 1.17 -18.84 -36.54
N LYS A 675 2.38 -18.90 -37.08
CA LYS A 675 2.72 -19.72 -38.23
C LYS A 675 3.44 -20.97 -37.73
N ASP A 676 3.04 -22.14 -38.21
CA ASP A 676 3.63 -23.44 -37.87
C ASP A 676 3.87 -24.21 -39.17
N ALA A 677 5.11 -24.11 -39.70
CA ALA A 677 5.53 -24.65 -41.00
C ALA A 677 4.57 -24.29 -42.15
N ASN A 678 3.63 -25.19 -42.46
CA ASN A 678 2.69 -25.10 -43.56
C ASN A 678 1.27 -24.65 -43.15
N LYS A 679 1.06 -24.29 -41.88
CA LYS A 679 -0.24 -23.85 -41.35
C LYS A 679 -0.15 -22.49 -40.68
N ILE A 680 -1.28 -21.80 -40.68
CA ILE A 680 -1.52 -20.63 -39.85
C ILE A 680 -2.56 -20.98 -38.78
N GLU A 681 -2.24 -20.65 -37.52
CA GLU A 681 -3.04 -20.95 -36.34
C GLU A 681 -3.53 -19.66 -35.69
N PHE A 682 -4.85 -19.47 -35.66
CA PHE A 682 -5.53 -18.43 -34.92
C PHE A 682 -5.91 -18.95 -33.53
N ILE A 683 -5.30 -18.41 -32.49
CA ILE A 683 -5.59 -18.70 -31.09
C ILE A 683 -6.52 -17.61 -30.56
N LYS A 684 -7.76 -18.00 -30.26
CA LYS A 684 -8.82 -17.15 -29.70
C LYS A 684 -8.80 -17.29 -28.18
N GLU A 685 -8.82 -16.18 -27.46
CA GLU A 685 -8.91 -16.12 -25.99
C GLU A 685 -10.00 -15.13 -25.57
N TYR A 686 -10.85 -15.52 -24.63
CA TYR A 686 -12.00 -14.69 -24.22
C TYR A 686 -12.47 -15.04 -22.81
N ASN A 687 -13.17 -14.11 -22.16
CA ASN A 687 -13.69 -14.27 -20.80
C ASN A 687 -15.22 -14.05 -20.69
N SER A 688 -15.91 -13.91 -21.82
CA SER A 688 -17.38 -13.77 -21.89
C SER A 688 -17.94 -14.30 -23.22
N ARG A 689 -19.26 -14.52 -23.29
CA ARG A 689 -19.94 -14.93 -24.53
C ARG A 689 -19.82 -13.86 -25.62
N ALA A 690 -19.95 -12.59 -25.26
CA ALA A 690 -19.77 -11.48 -26.20
C ALA A 690 -18.32 -11.43 -26.72
N ALA A 691 -17.34 -11.58 -25.84
CA ALA A 691 -15.93 -11.65 -26.21
C ALA A 691 -15.61 -12.85 -27.13
N ARG A 692 -16.24 -14.02 -26.90
CA ARG A 692 -16.12 -15.17 -27.80
C ARG A 692 -16.62 -14.84 -29.21
N VAL A 693 -17.81 -14.26 -29.33
CA VAL A 693 -18.42 -13.89 -30.62
C VAL A 693 -17.52 -12.90 -31.36
N VAL A 694 -16.96 -11.91 -30.67
CA VAL A 694 -16.05 -10.94 -31.29
C VAL A 694 -14.74 -11.59 -31.73
N ALA A 695 -14.14 -12.47 -30.92
CA ALA A 695 -12.96 -13.21 -31.33
C ALA A 695 -13.21 -14.07 -32.59
N GLU A 696 -14.37 -14.72 -32.69
CA GLU A 696 -14.79 -15.50 -33.86
C GLU A 696 -14.96 -14.61 -35.10
N ARG A 697 -15.59 -13.44 -34.94
CA ARG A 697 -15.77 -12.46 -36.04
C ARG A 697 -14.43 -11.92 -36.53
N VAL A 698 -13.47 -11.66 -35.65
CA VAL A 698 -12.11 -11.25 -36.01
C VAL A 698 -11.42 -12.33 -36.85
N VAL A 699 -11.44 -13.59 -36.40
CA VAL A 699 -10.85 -14.70 -37.17
C VAL A 699 -11.52 -14.81 -38.53
N LYS A 700 -12.85 -14.73 -38.60
CA LYS A 700 -13.61 -14.79 -39.86
C LYS A 700 -13.21 -13.67 -40.83
N GLN A 701 -13.15 -12.42 -40.38
CA GLN A 701 -12.74 -11.30 -41.24
C GLN A 701 -11.31 -11.48 -41.78
N LEU A 702 -10.38 -11.95 -40.94
CA LEU A 702 -9.00 -12.18 -41.36
C LEU A 702 -8.87 -13.37 -42.31
N SER A 703 -9.52 -14.49 -42.00
CA SER A 703 -9.47 -15.68 -42.85
C SER A 703 -10.09 -15.42 -44.21
N GLU A 704 -11.25 -14.75 -44.30
CA GLU A 704 -11.88 -14.36 -45.57
C GLU A 704 -10.95 -13.48 -46.41
N GLN A 705 -10.25 -12.52 -45.79
CA GLN A 705 -9.28 -11.68 -46.50
C GLN A 705 -8.04 -12.45 -46.97
N LEU A 706 -7.60 -13.47 -46.23
CA LEU A 706 -6.47 -14.31 -46.61
C LEU A 706 -6.84 -15.30 -47.73
N ILE A 707 -8.04 -15.87 -47.68
CA ILE A 707 -8.61 -16.73 -48.73
C ILE A 707 -8.77 -15.92 -50.02
N ARG A 708 -9.34 -14.71 -49.95
CA ARG A 708 -9.49 -13.82 -51.12
C ARG A 708 -8.16 -13.44 -51.76
N SER A 709 -7.09 -13.32 -50.97
CA SER A 709 -5.74 -13.09 -51.50
C SER A 709 -4.98 -14.37 -51.84
N ASN A 710 -5.64 -15.54 -51.80
CA ASN A 710 -5.07 -16.85 -52.09
C ASN A 710 -3.82 -17.19 -51.24
N GLU A 711 -3.82 -16.80 -49.97
CA GLU A 711 -2.71 -17.05 -49.03
C GLU A 711 -2.93 -18.31 -48.21
N ILE A 712 -4.20 -18.66 -47.97
CA ILE A 712 -4.62 -19.83 -47.20
C ILE A 712 -5.74 -20.58 -47.93
N GLU A 713 -5.85 -21.88 -47.69
CA GLU A 713 -6.96 -22.70 -48.17
C GLU A 713 -8.28 -22.34 -47.46
N ASP A 714 -9.43 -22.55 -48.12
CA ASP A 714 -10.77 -22.33 -47.55
C ASP A 714 -11.13 -23.36 -46.46
N LYS A 715 -10.38 -24.47 -46.39
CA LYS A 715 -10.61 -25.52 -45.39
C LYS A 715 -10.09 -25.09 -44.02
N CYS A 716 -11.02 -24.74 -43.12
CA CYS A 716 -10.74 -24.52 -41.71
C CYS A 716 -10.62 -25.85 -40.94
N ILE A 717 -9.55 -26.01 -40.18
CA ILE A 717 -9.30 -27.15 -39.29
C ILE A 717 -9.62 -26.69 -37.86
N GLU A 718 -10.79 -27.09 -37.35
CA GLU A 718 -11.22 -26.90 -35.96
C GLU A 718 -11.63 -28.26 -35.37
N VAL A 719 -11.18 -28.55 -34.15
CA VAL A 719 -11.51 -29.80 -33.48
C VAL A 719 -12.93 -29.73 -32.94
N ARG A 720 -13.84 -30.54 -33.48
CA ARG A 720 -15.27 -30.50 -33.15
C ARG A 720 -15.74 -31.78 -32.48
N PHE A 721 -16.79 -31.67 -31.68
CA PHE A 721 -17.42 -32.80 -30.99
C PHE A 721 -17.88 -33.89 -31.97
N SER A 722 -18.45 -33.47 -33.11
CA SER A 722 -18.96 -34.37 -34.16
C SER A 722 -17.87 -35.10 -34.96
N GLU A 723 -16.60 -34.70 -34.86
CA GLU A 723 -15.48 -35.34 -35.57
C GLU A 723 -14.97 -36.60 -34.87
N PHE A 724 -15.49 -36.91 -33.69
CA PHE A 724 -15.12 -38.09 -32.90
C PHE A 724 -16.31 -39.05 -32.83
N SER A 725 -16.03 -40.35 -32.90
CA SER A 725 -16.96 -41.35 -32.37
C SER A 725 -17.07 -41.23 -30.84
N ASN A 726 -18.14 -41.75 -30.23
CA ASN A 726 -18.34 -41.68 -28.77
C ASN A 726 -17.16 -42.22 -27.96
N LYS A 727 -16.65 -43.39 -28.38
CA LYS A 727 -15.47 -44.01 -27.78
C LYS A 727 -14.20 -43.19 -27.99
N GLU A 728 -13.97 -42.73 -29.21
CA GLU A 728 -12.80 -41.92 -29.54
C GLU A 728 -12.79 -40.60 -28.76
N ARG A 729 -13.94 -39.95 -28.60
CA ARG A 729 -14.12 -38.70 -27.85
C ARG A 729 -13.77 -38.87 -26.38
N THR A 730 -14.25 -39.95 -25.78
CA THR A 730 -13.95 -40.30 -24.39
C THR A 730 -12.46 -40.56 -24.21
N ASN A 731 -11.86 -41.36 -25.09
CA ASN A 731 -10.42 -41.65 -25.05
C ASN A 731 -9.58 -40.39 -25.32
N PHE A 732 -10.03 -39.48 -26.17
CA PHE A 732 -9.37 -38.20 -26.44
C PHE A 732 -9.29 -37.33 -25.18
N LEU A 733 -10.41 -37.12 -24.49
CA LEU A 733 -10.43 -36.38 -23.23
C LEU A 733 -9.54 -37.07 -22.18
N LEU A 734 -9.68 -38.37 -22.00
CA LEU A 734 -8.86 -39.13 -21.05
C LEU A 734 -7.36 -39.10 -21.38
N SER A 735 -6.97 -38.91 -22.65
CA SER A 735 -5.56 -38.86 -23.04
C SER A 735 -4.77 -37.72 -22.36
N PHE A 736 -5.44 -36.67 -21.89
CA PHE A 736 -4.84 -35.55 -21.14
C PHE A 736 -4.42 -35.92 -19.71
N THR A 737 -4.73 -37.12 -19.25
CA THR A 737 -4.21 -37.69 -17.99
C THR A 737 -2.78 -38.18 -18.15
N ASN A 738 -2.37 -38.57 -19.37
CA ASN A 738 -0.99 -38.93 -19.65
C ASN A 738 -0.16 -37.67 -19.89
N ILE A 739 0.73 -37.40 -18.95
CA ILE A 739 1.66 -36.26 -18.93
C ILE A 739 3.13 -36.70 -18.98
N ASP A 740 3.41 -37.96 -19.34
CA ASP A 740 4.76 -38.54 -19.26
C ASP A 740 5.78 -37.79 -20.14
N SER A 741 5.29 -37.13 -21.19
CA SER A 741 6.10 -36.32 -22.09
C SER A 741 6.43 -34.92 -21.54
N SER A 742 5.96 -34.53 -20.35
CA SER A 742 6.16 -33.20 -19.77
C SER A 742 7.18 -33.21 -18.63
N ASP A 743 8.23 -32.41 -18.75
CA ASP A 743 9.17 -32.16 -17.66
C ASP A 743 8.64 -31.18 -16.61
N ILE A 744 7.53 -30.51 -16.90
CA ILE A 744 6.96 -29.46 -16.06
C ILE A 744 5.83 -30.02 -15.18
N PHE A 745 4.88 -30.74 -15.78
CA PHE A 745 3.77 -31.35 -15.06
C PHE A 745 4.21 -32.68 -14.46
N LYS A 746 4.10 -32.82 -13.14
CA LYS A 746 4.64 -33.96 -12.37
C LYS A 746 3.60 -34.98 -11.95
N SER A 747 2.36 -34.54 -11.76
CA SER A 747 1.22 -35.43 -11.50
C SER A 747 -0.07 -34.74 -11.92
N PHE A 748 -1.13 -35.52 -12.10
CA PHE A 748 -2.46 -35.02 -12.39
C PHE A 748 -3.45 -35.48 -11.33
N ASN A 749 -4.57 -34.79 -11.21
CA ASN A 749 -5.69 -35.16 -10.36
C ASN A 749 -6.98 -34.78 -11.10
N ALA A 750 -7.67 -35.77 -11.65
CA ALA A 750 -8.95 -35.56 -12.34
C ALA A 750 -10.01 -35.14 -11.31
N LYS A 751 -10.77 -34.09 -11.63
CA LYS A 751 -11.74 -33.45 -10.73
C LYS A 751 -13.17 -33.74 -11.12
N SER A 752 -13.48 -33.71 -12.41
CA SER A 752 -14.81 -34.03 -12.91
C SER A 752 -14.77 -34.52 -14.35
N PHE A 753 -15.78 -35.30 -14.72
CA PHE A 753 -16.04 -35.72 -16.09
C PHE A 753 -17.54 -35.57 -16.37
N LYS A 754 -17.89 -34.92 -17.49
CA LYS A 754 -19.28 -34.67 -17.90
C LYS A 754 -19.60 -35.41 -19.19
N TYR A 755 -20.72 -36.13 -19.19
CA TYR A 755 -21.21 -36.90 -20.33
C TYR A 755 -22.73 -37.04 -20.30
N MET A 756 -23.32 -37.56 -21.37
CA MET A 756 -24.73 -37.92 -21.46
C MET A 756 -24.88 -39.29 -22.13
N PHE A 757 -25.87 -40.10 -21.75
CA PHE A 757 -26.14 -41.35 -22.48
C PHE A 757 -26.77 -41.06 -23.83
N ASP A 758 -26.20 -41.62 -24.89
CA ASP A 758 -26.61 -41.39 -26.27
C ASP A 758 -28.03 -41.92 -26.49
N GLU A 759 -28.96 -41.03 -26.84
CA GLU A 759 -30.36 -41.39 -27.09
C GLU A 759 -30.53 -42.27 -28.33
N SER A 760 -29.57 -42.22 -29.26
CA SER A 760 -29.58 -43.01 -30.49
C SER A 760 -28.97 -44.40 -30.32
N ALA A 761 -28.26 -44.66 -29.22
CA ALA A 761 -27.61 -45.94 -28.95
C ALA A 761 -28.54 -46.93 -28.23
N ASN A 762 -28.31 -48.24 -28.46
CA ASN A 762 -28.97 -49.30 -27.72
C ASN A 762 -28.34 -49.42 -26.32
N LEU A 763 -29.01 -48.88 -25.31
CA LEU A 763 -28.57 -48.89 -23.92
C LEU A 763 -28.90 -50.25 -23.26
N PRO A 764 -27.99 -50.83 -22.45
CA PRO A 764 -28.34 -51.97 -21.60
C PRO A 764 -29.45 -51.62 -20.61
N ASP A 765 -30.26 -52.60 -20.19
CA ASP A 765 -31.42 -52.40 -19.31
C ASP A 765 -31.09 -51.64 -18.01
N GLU A 766 -29.88 -51.83 -17.47
CA GLU A 766 -29.36 -51.15 -16.28
C GLU A 766 -29.21 -49.61 -16.46
N TYR A 767 -29.15 -49.13 -17.70
CA TYR A 767 -28.98 -47.70 -18.04
C TYR A 767 -30.16 -47.11 -18.82
N ALA A 768 -31.25 -47.88 -19.01
CA ALA A 768 -32.40 -47.45 -19.80
C ALA A 768 -33.07 -46.17 -19.24
N ASP A 769 -33.07 -46.02 -17.91
CA ASP A 769 -33.61 -44.85 -17.20
C ASP A 769 -32.70 -43.60 -17.25
N LYS A 770 -31.47 -43.75 -17.74
CA LYS A 770 -30.48 -42.68 -17.88
C LYS A 770 -30.37 -42.11 -19.30
N LYS A 771 -31.18 -42.62 -20.24
CA LYS A 771 -31.23 -42.15 -21.63
C LYS A 771 -31.44 -40.63 -21.70
N GLY A 772 -30.55 -39.93 -22.41
CA GLY A 772 -30.62 -38.47 -22.58
C GLY A 772 -30.34 -37.64 -21.32
N LYS A 773 -29.95 -38.27 -20.19
CA LYS A 773 -29.63 -37.54 -18.95
C LYS A 773 -28.16 -37.13 -18.94
N GLU A 774 -27.91 -35.85 -18.68
CA GLU A 774 -26.57 -35.33 -18.40
C GLU A 774 -26.08 -35.83 -17.03
N CYS A 775 -24.91 -36.45 -17.03
CA CYS A 775 -24.21 -36.94 -15.86
C CYS A 775 -22.92 -36.15 -15.67
N THR A 776 -22.73 -35.57 -14.49
CA THR A 776 -21.44 -34.99 -14.09
C THR A 776 -20.90 -35.75 -12.89
N THR A 777 -19.82 -36.50 -13.09
CA THR A 777 -19.21 -37.27 -12.01
C THR A 777 -18.05 -36.49 -11.40
N LEU A 778 -18.10 -36.26 -10.08
CA LEU A 778 -16.99 -35.69 -9.33
C LEU A 778 -15.97 -36.79 -8.97
N LEU A 779 -14.73 -36.58 -9.38
CA LEU A 779 -13.62 -37.52 -9.20
C LEU A 779 -12.77 -37.11 -7.99
N LYS A 780 -12.42 -38.09 -7.15
CA LYS A 780 -11.52 -37.89 -6.00
C LYS A 780 -10.22 -38.67 -6.19
N GLY A 781 -9.13 -37.97 -6.54
CA GLY A 781 -7.78 -38.54 -6.61
C GLY A 781 -7.36 -38.99 -8.01
N ASN A 782 -6.45 -39.97 -8.09
CA ASN A 782 -5.97 -40.54 -9.36
C ASN A 782 -6.92 -41.63 -9.91
N ASN A 783 -8.01 -41.93 -9.21
CA ASN A 783 -8.84 -43.11 -9.45
C ASN A 783 -9.95 -42.86 -10.48
N LEU A 784 -9.55 -42.65 -11.75
CA LEU A 784 -10.45 -42.81 -12.90
C LEU A 784 -11.00 -44.24 -13.01
N ASP A 785 -10.40 -45.18 -12.30
CA ASP A 785 -10.78 -46.60 -12.20
C ASP A 785 -12.12 -46.83 -11.49
N SER A 786 -12.66 -45.81 -10.82
CA SER A 786 -13.94 -45.90 -10.11
C SER A 786 -15.18 -45.75 -11.00
N ILE A 787 -15.03 -45.28 -12.25
CA ILE A 787 -16.16 -45.05 -13.16
C ILE A 787 -16.19 -46.14 -14.25
N LYS A 788 -17.18 -47.03 -14.18
CA LYS A 788 -17.33 -48.16 -15.13
C LYS A 788 -17.45 -47.68 -16.58
N GLU A 789 -18.17 -46.59 -16.80
CA GLU A 789 -18.44 -46.00 -18.11
C GLU A 789 -17.16 -45.47 -18.82
N LEU A 790 -16.12 -45.13 -18.05
CA LEU A 790 -14.84 -44.65 -18.57
C LEU A 790 -13.82 -45.77 -18.79
N GLN A 791 -14.09 -46.98 -18.30
CA GLN A 791 -13.19 -48.13 -18.37
C GLN A 791 -13.62 -49.11 -19.45
N ASN A 792 -14.91 -49.46 -19.51
CA ASN A 792 -15.43 -50.42 -20.47
C ASN A 792 -15.66 -49.77 -21.84
N ASP A 793 -14.96 -50.25 -22.86
CA ASP A 793 -15.07 -49.75 -24.23
C ASP A 793 -16.49 -49.80 -24.80
N THR A 794 -17.28 -50.80 -24.42
CA THR A 794 -18.71 -50.91 -24.82
C THR A 794 -19.54 -49.79 -24.21
N LEU A 795 -19.24 -49.40 -22.97
CA LEU A 795 -19.93 -48.29 -22.30
C LEU A 795 -19.46 -46.93 -22.83
N LYS A 796 -18.21 -46.81 -23.27
CA LYS A 796 -17.71 -45.59 -23.94
C LYS A 796 -18.42 -45.31 -25.27
N GLU A 797 -18.91 -46.35 -25.95
CA GLU A 797 -19.63 -46.21 -27.23
C GLU A 797 -21.04 -45.63 -27.06
N ILE A 798 -21.65 -45.79 -25.87
CA ILE A 798 -23.02 -45.34 -25.58
C ILE A 798 -23.08 -44.02 -24.81
N ILE A 799 -21.94 -43.34 -24.60
CA ILE A 799 -21.88 -42.03 -23.93
C ILE A 799 -21.31 -40.92 -24.81
N LEU A 800 -21.95 -39.76 -24.70
CA LEU A 800 -21.58 -38.49 -25.31
C LEU A 800 -20.75 -37.68 -24.32
N SER A 801 -19.43 -37.83 -24.36
CA SER A 801 -18.49 -37.15 -23.45
C SER A 801 -18.22 -35.70 -23.83
N GLU A 802 -18.47 -34.74 -22.93
CA GLU A 802 -18.39 -33.30 -23.20
C GLU A 802 -17.20 -32.60 -22.53
N GLU A 803 -16.94 -32.91 -21.26
CA GLU A 803 -15.99 -32.15 -20.44
C GLU A 803 -15.13 -33.04 -19.55
N LEU A 804 -13.87 -32.67 -19.39
CA LEU A 804 -12.96 -33.21 -18.37
C LEU A 804 -12.21 -32.07 -17.67
N ALA A 805 -12.25 -32.07 -16.34
CA ALA A 805 -11.50 -31.14 -15.50
C ALA A 805 -10.35 -31.85 -14.79
N ILE A 806 -9.13 -31.31 -14.88
CA ILE A 806 -7.91 -31.88 -14.29
C ILE A 806 -7.11 -30.80 -13.57
N SER A 807 -6.59 -31.11 -12.38
CA SER A 807 -5.56 -30.32 -11.69
C SER A 807 -4.19 -30.97 -11.84
N TYR A 808 -3.28 -30.36 -12.60
CA TYR A 808 -1.90 -30.81 -12.75
C TYR A 808 -1.01 -30.19 -11.68
N ARG A 809 -0.17 -30.96 -11.00
CA ARG A 809 0.93 -30.42 -10.20
C ARG A 809 2.08 -30.07 -11.12
N TYR A 810 2.59 -28.86 -11.04
CA TYR A 810 3.75 -28.43 -11.82
C TYR A 810 4.94 -28.10 -10.92
N ASN A 811 6.14 -28.18 -11.49
CA ASN A 811 7.35 -27.61 -10.92
C ASN A 811 8.20 -26.98 -12.04
N ILE A 812 8.34 -25.66 -12.01
CA ILE A 812 9.20 -24.90 -12.93
C ILE A 812 10.25 -24.18 -12.10
N ARG A 813 11.52 -24.51 -12.30
CA ARG A 813 12.66 -23.80 -11.68
C ARG A 813 12.52 -23.65 -10.16
N GLY A 814 11.97 -24.66 -9.48
CA GLY A 814 11.76 -24.67 -8.03
C GLY A 814 10.51 -23.91 -7.54
N VAL A 815 9.65 -23.47 -8.46
CA VAL A 815 8.30 -22.95 -8.21
C VAL A 815 7.30 -24.08 -8.42
N SER A 816 6.63 -24.47 -7.33
CA SER A 816 5.61 -25.51 -7.36
C SER A 816 4.21 -24.94 -7.22
N GLY A 817 3.24 -25.63 -7.79
CA GLY A 817 1.84 -25.25 -7.73
C GLY A 817 0.92 -26.24 -8.43
N SER A 818 -0.32 -25.82 -8.66
CA SER A 818 -1.32 -26.56 -9.40
C SER A 818 -1.83 -25.76 -10.60
N TYR A 819 -1.92 -26.39 -11.77
CA TYR A 819 -2.51 -25.85 -12.98
C TYR A 819 -3.84 -26.57 -13.23
N PHE A 820 -4.95 -25.89 -12.99
CA PHE A 820 -6.28 -26.45 -13.13
C PHE A 820 -6.83 -26.16 -14.52
N THR A 821 -7.16 -27.20 -15.27
CA THR A 821 -7.63 -27.11 -16.64
C THR A 821 -8.99 -27.78 -16.80
N ILE A 822 -9.90 -27.13 -17.50
CA ILE A 822 -11.17 -27.69 -17.97
C ILE A 822 -11.09 -27.77 -19.50
N MET A 823 -11.26 -28.96 -20.03
CA MET A 823 -11.32 -29.26 -21.47
C MET A 823 -12.78 -29.56 -21.81
N ASN A 824 -13.39 -28.77 -22.69
CA ASN A 824 -14.83 -28.80 -22.93
C ASN A 824 -15.13 -28.63 -24.44
N PHE A 825 -16.11 -29.37 -24.96
CA PHE A 825 -16.65 -29.18 -26.31
C PHE A 825 -17.74 -28.09 -26.40
N SER A 826 -17.46 -26.89 -25.91
CA SER A 826 -18.36 -25.72 -25.91
C SER A 826 -19.84 -25.99 -25.54
N GLY A 827 -20.11 -26.86 -24.57
CA GLY A 827 -21.49 -27.21 -24.19
C GLY A 827 -22.27 -28.00 -25.25
N ALA A 828 -21.57 -28.81 -26.05
CA ALA A 828 -22.12 -29.63 -27.13
C ALA A 828 -23.42 -30.38 -26.80
N LEU A 829 -23.59 -30.89 -25.57
CA LEU A 829 -24.78 -31.67 -25.18
C LEU A 829 -26.05 -30.81 -25.11
N ALA A 830 -25.91 -29.51 -24.85
CA ALA A 830 -27.02 -28.57 -24.79
C ALA A 830 -27.38 -27.99 -26.17
N ASN A 831 -26.53 -28.18 -27.18
CA ASN A 831 -26.75 -27.62 -28.52
C ASN A 831 -27.82 -28.43 -29.29
N LYS A 832 -28.69 -27.72 -30.01
CA LYS A 832 -29.78 -28.29 -30.81
C LYS A 832 -29.71 -27.74 -32.25
N PRO A 833 -30.09 -28.52 -33.28
CA PRO A 833 -30.73 -29.84 -33.22
C PRO A 833 -29.75 -31.01 -33.01
N LEU A 834 -28.46 -30.83 -33.29
CA LEU A 834 -27.41 -31.85 -33.12
C LEU A 834 -26.45 -31.46 -32.00
N CYS A 835 -25.97 -32.46 -31.25
CA CYS A 835 -24.91 -32.27 -30.27
C CYS A 835 -23.59 -32.02 -31.00
N ASP A 836 -23.16 -30.76 -31.10
CA ASP A 836 -21.84 -30.39 -31.63
C ASP A 836 -21.28 -29.17 -30.89
N GLY A 837 -19.96 -29.00 -30.92
CA GLY A 837 -19.26 -27.88 -30.30
C GLY A 837 -17.75 -27.93 -30.53
N VAL A 838 -17.12 -26.76 -30.52
CA VAL A 838 -15.65 -26.65 -30.72
C VAL A 838 -14.93 -26.99 -29.42
N PHE A 839 -13.82 -27.71 -29.52
CA PHE A 839 -12.97 -28.01 -28.39
C PHE A 839 -12.31 -26.75 -27.81
N THR A 840 -12.58 -26.49 -26.53
CA THR A 840 -12.11 -25.33 -25.77
C THR A 840 -11.35 -25.78 -24.53
N ILE A 841 -10.41 -24.93 -24.12
CA ILE A 841 -9.62 -25.14 -22.91
C ILE A 841 -9.72 -23.88 -22.05
N LYS A 842 -10.04 -24.09 -20.78
CA LYS A 842 -10.04 -23.07 -19.73
C LYS A 842 -9.03 -23.46 -18.67
N ALA A 843 -8.13 -22.56 -18.27
CA ALA A 843 -7.07 -22.90 -17.33
C ALA A 843 -6.85 -21.84 -16.24
N VAL A 844 -6.47 -22.29 -15.04
CA VAL A 844 -6.19 -21.45 -13.87
C VAL A 844 -4.90 -21.91 -13.20
N VAL A 845 -3.97 -20.98 -12.97
CA VAL A 845 -2.73 -21.23 -12.22
C VAL A 845 -2.92 -20.96 -10.73
N TYR A 846 -2.53 -21.91 -9.90
CA TYR A 846 -2.41 -21.81 -8.45
C TYR A 846 -0.96 -22.03 -8.04
N ILE A 847 -0.37 -21.09 -7.29
CA ILE A 847 1.01 -21.18 -6.81
C ILE A 847 1.00 -21.62 -5.34
N ASP A 848 1.84 -22.59 -4.99
CA ASP A 848 1.99 -23.04 -3.61
C ASP A 848 2.50 -21.88 -2.73
N ASN A 849 1.99 -21.77 -1.50
CA ASN A 849 2.36 -20.69 -0.59
C ASN A 849 3.89 -20.56 -0.37
N LYS A 850 4.63 -21.68 -0.38
CA LYS A 850 6.09 -21.71 -0.20
C LYS A 850 6.89 -21.23 -1.42
N SER A 851 6.23 -21.11 -2.58
CA SER A 851 6.85 -20.73 -3.85
C SER A 851 6.45 -19.33 -4.31
N LYS A 852 5.52 -18.65 -3.63
CA LYS A 852 5.04 -17.31 -4.00
C LYS A 852 6.16 -16.27 -4.06
N ASP A 853 7.06 -16.29 -3.08
CA ASP A 853 8.18 -15.34 -2.99
C ASP A 853 9.22 -15.53 -4.12
N LYS A 854 9.18 -16.68 -4.82
CA LYS A 854 10.07 -17.01 -5.94
C LYS A 854 9.50 -16.59 -7.30
N VAL A 855 8.26 -16.09 -7.35
CA VAL A 855 7.58 -15.71 -8.60
C VAL A 855 7.64 -14.20 -8.76
N SER A 856 8.55 -13.73 -9.61
CA SER A 856 8.66 -12.31 -9.96
C SER A 856 7.52 -11.81 -10.85
N SER A 857 6.95 -12.69 -11.69
CA SER A 857 5.82 -12.38 -12.56
C SER A 857 4.89 -13.58 -12.72
N ARG A 858 3.66 -13.46 -12.22
CA ARG A 858 2.60 -14.47 -12.40
C ARG A 858 2.27 -14.68 -13.88
N ASN A 859 2.22 -13.60 -14.65
CA ASN A 859 1.90 -13.65 -16.08
C ASN A 859 2.95 -14.42 -16.87
N SER A 860 4.24 -14.28 -16.52
CA SER A 860 5.31 -15.05 -17.15
C SER A 860 5.19 -16.55 -16.86
N LEU A 861 4.90 -16.91 -15.61
CA LEU A 861 4.70 -18.30 -15.21
C LEU A 861 3.48 -18.92 -15.91
N GLU A 862 2.39 -18.16 -15.99
CA GLU A 862 1.18 -18.58 -16.70
C GLU A 862 1.43 -18.78 -18.20
N ALA A 863 2.20 -17.89 -18.84
CA ALA A 863 2.59 -18.04 -20.24
C ALA A 863 3.43 -19.30 -20.49
N GLU A 864 4.36 -19.63 -19.59
CA GLU A 864 5.21 -20.83 -19.70
C GLU A 864 4.41 -22.13 -19.51
N LEU A 865 3.56 -22.18 -18.47
CA LEU A 865 2.65 -23.31 -18.24
C LEU A 865 1.68 -23.52 -19.41
N LYS A 866 1.16 -22.43 -19.96
CA LYS A 866 0.27 -22.46 -21.12
C LYS A 866 0.98 -22.92 -22.39
N LYS A 867 2.23 -22.50 -22.60
CA LYS A 867 3.06 -22.97 -23.72
C LYS A 867 3.24 -24.48 -23.65
N GLU A 868 3.56 -25.00 -22.48
CA GLU A 868 3.74 -26.43 -22.26
C GLU A 868 2.42 -27.20 -22.40
N PHE A 869 1.33 -26.71 -21.82
CA PHE A 869 0.03 -27.37 -21.97
C PHE A 869 -0.43 -27.39 -23.44
N ASN A 870 -0.18 -26.32 -24.20
CA ASN A 870 -0.46 -26.29 -25.63
C ASN A 870 0.38 -27.30 -26.42
N ARG A 871 1.62 -27.57 -26.00
CA ARG A 871 2.45 -28.64 -26.58
C ARG A 871 1.80 -30.01 -26.35
N LEU A 872 1.36 -30.30 -25.13
CA LEU A 872 0.62 -31.52 -24.80
C LEU A 872 -0.68 -31.63 -25.62
N LYS A 873 -1.44 -30.55 -25.74
CA LYS A 873 -2.65 -30.50 -26.59
C LYS A 873 -2.32 -30.91 -28.02
N LYS A 874 -1.28 -30.32 -28.63
CA LYS A 874 -0.87 -30.65 -30.01
C LYS A 874 -0.45 -32.13 -30.14
N GLU A 875 0.28 -32.66 -29.16
CA GLU A 875 0.64 -34.08 -29.11
C GLU A 875 -0.61 -34.98 -29.12
N LYS A 876 -1.60 -34.69 -28.27
CA LYS A 876 -2.83 -35.49 -28.20
C LYS A 876 -3.64 -35.37 -29.50
N LEU A 877 -3.76 -34.17 -30.08
CA LEU A 877 -4.48 -34.00 -31.35
C LEU A 877 -3.84 -34.79 -32.50
N LYS A 878 -2.49 -34.83 -32.59
CA LYS A 878 -1.78 -35.68 -33.56
C LYS A 878 -2.04 -37.17 -33.33
N LYS A 879 -2.03 -37.63 -32.07
CA LYS A 879 -2.31 -39.03 -31.72
C LYS A 879 -3.70 -39.50 -32.18
N PHE A 880 -4.67 -38.59 -32.24
CA PHE A 880 -6.04 -38.85 -32.68
C PHE A 880 -6.32 -38.40 -34.12
N ASN A 881 -5.28 -38.10 -34.92
CA ASN A 881 -5.38 -37.70 -36.33
C ASN A 881 -6.30 -36.48 -36.57
N LYS A 882 -6.30 -35.51 -35.65
CA LYS A 882 -7.14 -34.29 -35.76
C LYS A 882 -6.40 -33.05 -36.25
N ILE A 883 -5.06 -33.07 -36.31
CA ILE A 883 -4.21 -31.99 -36.86
C ILE A 883 -3.00 -32.51 -37.61
#